data_AF-A0A200IHR8-F1
#
_entry.id   AF-A0A200IHR8-F1
#
_cell.length_a   1.000
_cell.length_b   1.000
_cell.length_c   1.000
_cell.angle_alpha   90.00
_cell.angle_beta   90.00
_cell.angle_gamma   90.00
#
_symmetry.space_group_name_H-M   'P 1'
#
loop_
_entity.id
_entity.type
_entity.pdbx_description
1 polymer ?
#
loop_
_entity_poly.entity_id
_entity_poly.type
_entity_poly.pdbx_seq_one_letter_code
_entity_poly.pdbx_strand_id
1 'polypeptide(L)'
;MNSFFRKKNKWLLVLLALLPLITTLTIMNAETIFSWTPEEEHEEKADDEVSGEISFAEELIQGEVEHVIDFIFYSEVALETVDITLPQEVSIDQEALNDELTVVATDHEGVWQLNSETPQTTFFLPILVDTIGEYEIIVAETATQRLLILDHTEAEDTDSTEEENGSAEADQAADAEAREPEVDDRSGQMVEVTINKRNFREHFDVQGTATYNDETGLLVLTEDISRSVGYVTLKDRISLDQPFTLKGKANIGSKPLGADGMAFGFHNSETNRIGYDGNAFGIGGLRDAFAFKLDNNYNDSRGSFGEDGFIVERDPIAVNGAPFAGFIYHRTPLLLETYMEGDAPAATTGARNGADDPILIEYQPNNEGRWFKVTYRDMIWERDISDWQPSDISAMAFIISGSTGARSDRHTFYFEEMNYYIGTGTVHVDYRDRETGEDILPTETLELPLRFLHTLDPKNRESDEPYQLGYDYYGVEFNTEHFDPSTFDIMPQPFHQNVTFLFDRVPSNIKINHIDEEGVALREPTYQGEFVNESVDILPEEIPYYQYLYERDGQPLETRVTRDEQEYWLVYGLESTPQPVDPLDPDTQVNPENPPEIDEEQGFVSLDFVSQFQFGTVGIRSETTTYDALPQKLLQPADPNDNLRPNYVQVSDRRRENSGWTLRATLREPFESDEGHQLTGARILLDNIDVVTTRENVSEPPTHKQQAALTVGNAEIIAQAGANQGRGTWVQRFGDRETMDQSVKLEVPISATPQATRYSATILWELSFVP
;
A
#
# COMPACT_ATOMS: atom_id res chain seq x y z
N MET A 1 53.15 15.41 -12.81
CA MET A 1 53.87 14.25 -12.22
C MET A 1 53.13 13.00 -12.69
N ASN A 2 53.75 11.91 -13.18
CA ASN A 2 54.61 10.93 -12.49
C ASN A 2 53.94 10.42 -11.19
N SER A 3 53.75 9.12 -10.91
CA SER A 3 54.58 7.93 -11.22
C SER A 3 53.78 6.61 -10.98
N PHE A 4 54.11 5.39 -11.45
CA PHE A 4 55.13 4.89 -12.41
C PHE A 4 54.89 3.38 -12.78
N PHE A 5 55.00 3.00 -14.07
CA PHE A 5 55.57 1.71 -14.57
C PHE A 5 54.81 0.37 -14.29
N ARG A 6 54.96 -0.78 -15.02
CA ARG A 6 55.72 -1.18 -16.24
C ARG A 6 55.30 -2.60 -16.77
N LYS A 7 55.39 -2.83 -18.10
CA LYS A 7 55.80 -4.11 -18.80
C LYS A 7 54.88 -5.37 -18.65
N LYS A 8 54.85 -6.38 -19.55
CA LYS A 8 55.19 -6.53 -21.00
C LYS A 8 54.81 -7.95 -21.51
N ASN A 9 54.32 -8.07 -22.77
CA ASN A 9 54.60 -9.14 -23.77
C ASN A 9 54.19 -10.63 -23.49
N LYS A 10 53.92 -11.53 -24.48
CA LYS A 10 53.58 -11.47 -25.93
C LYS A 10 53.30 -12.89 -26.54
N TRP A 11 52.30 -13.00 -27.44
CA TRP A 11 52.30 -13.74 -28.75
C TRP A 11 52.32 -15.31 -28.81
N LEU A 12 52.01 -16.04 -29.92
CA LEU A 12 51.13 -15.84 -31.13
C LEU A 12 51.23 -17.03 -32.15
N LEU A 13 50.11 -17.66 -32.57
CA LEU A 13 49.79 -18.38 -33.86
C LEU A 13 50.65 -19.56 -34.43
N VAL A 14 50.06 -20.23 -35.46
CA VAL A 14 50.64 -21.12 -36.53
C VAL A 14 50.80 -22.64 -36.21
N LEU A 15 50.70 -23.64 -37.12
CA LEU A 15 49.85 -23.96 -38.31
C LEU A 15 50.25 -25.38 -38.90
N LEU A 16 49.28 -26.23 -39.28
CA LEU A 16 49.29 -27.34 -40.29
C LEU A 16 50.29 -28.55 -40.26
N ALA A 17 49.69 -29.76 -40.36
CA ALA A 17 49.96 -30.87 -41.33
C ALA A 17 50.97 -32.05 -41.08
N LEU A 18 50.61 -33.20 -41.72
CA LEU A 18 51.38 -34.39 -42.18
C LEU A 18 51.28 -35.77 -41.43
N LEU A 19 50.72 -36.76 -42.17
CA LEU A 19 50.90 -38.24 -42.10
C LEU A 19 52.29 -38.66 -42.71
N PRO A 20 52.79 -39.95 -42.76
CA PRO A 20 52.05 -41.25 -42.73
C PRO A 20 52.78 -42.56 -42.19
N LEU A 21 52.06 -43.71 -42.23
CA LEU A 21 52.47 -45.09 -42.65
C LEU A 21 53.32 -46.09 -41.79
N ILE A 22 52.93 -47.38 -41.86
CA ILE A 22 53.78 -48.64 -41.88
C ILE A 22 54.38 -49.17 -40.52
N THR A 23 54.47 -50.47 -40.17
CA THR A 23 54.21 -51.80 -40.85
C THR A 23 53.61 -52.90 -39.91
N THR A 24 53.49 -54.14 -40.43
CA THR A 24 52.81 -55.39 -39.97
C THR A 24 53.69 -56.57 -39.43
N LEU A 25 53.03 -57.57 -38.80
CA LEU A 25 53.20 -59.06 -38.90
C LEU A 25 54.19 -59.89 -38.00
N THR A 26 53.58 -60.75 -37.15
CA THR A 26 53.83 -62.19 -36.83
C THR A 26 55.24 -62.82 -36.65
N ILE A 27 55.36 -63.74 -35.66
CA ILE A 27 55.55 -65.21 -35.90
C ILE A 27 55.30 -66.06 -34.63
N MET A 28 55.02 -67.35 -34.83
CA MET A 28 54.36 -68.31 -33.91
C MET A 28 55.31 -69.11 -32.98
N ASN A 29 54.66 -69.91 -32.10
CA ASN A 29 55.09 -71.16 -31.45
C ASN A 29 55.81 -71.12 -30.09
N ALA A 30 55.66 -72.11 -29.18
CA ALA A 30 54.51 -72.97 -28.79
C ALA A 30 55.00 -74.00 -27.75
N GLU A 31 54.33 -74.16 -26.60
CA GLU A 31 54.31 -75.45 -25.88
C GLU A 31 53.11 -75.59 -24.91
N THR A 32 52.34 -76.66 -25.11
CA THR A 32 51.24 -77.22 -24.28
C THR A 32 51.70 -77.64 -22.86
N ILE A 33 50.86 -77.92 -21.85
CA ILE A 33 49.42 -78.26 -21.72
C ILE A 33 48.91 -77.57 -20.40
N PHE A 34 47.70 -77.68 -19.83
CA PHE A 34 46.53 -78.60 -19.90
C PHE A 34 45.27 -77.83 -19.38
N SER A 35 44.05 -78.34 -19.54
CA SER A 35 43.07 -77.78 -20.48
C SER A 35 41.61 -77.99 -20.01
N TRP A 36 40.67 -77.10 -20.34
CA TRP A 36 39.23 -77.44 -20.44
C TRP A 36 38.58 -76.78 -21.69
N THR A 37 37.33 -77.12 -21.98
CA THR A 37 36.70 -76.98 -23.32
C THR A 37 36.01 -75.64 -23.60
N PRO A 38 35.93 -75.22 -24.89
CA PRO A 38 35.27 -73.97 -25.31
C PRO A 38 33.80 -74.16 -25.71
N GLU A 39 33.05 -73.06 -25.66
CA GLU A 39 31.85 -72.81 -26.49
C GLU A 39 32.07 -71.53 -27.34
N GLU A 40 31.12 -71.20 -28.21
CA GLU A 40 31.40 -70.54 -29.50
C GLU A 40 31.48 -69.00 -29.46
N GLU A 41 32.28 -68.41 -30.35
CA GLU A 41 32.23 -66.97 -30.64
C GLU A 41 30.90 -66.62 -31.32
N HIS A 42 30.09 -65.78 -30.69
CA HIS A 42 29.06 -65.00 -31.38
C HIS A 42 29.10 -63.56 -30.85
N GLU A 43 29.43 -62.64 -31.75
CA GLU A 43 29.30 -61.18 -31.65
C GLU A 43 29.27 -60.58 -30.23
N GLU A 44 30.46 -60.25 -29.71
CA GLU A 44 30.60 -59.23 -28.66
C GLU A 44 30.14 -57.88 -29.25
N LYS A 45 28.84 -57.62 -29.11
CA LYS A 45 28.25 -56.29 -29.28
C LYS A 45 28.98 -55.33 -28.34
N ALA A 46 29.09 -54.06 -28.75
CA ALA A 46 29.17 -53.02 -27.74
C ALA A 46 27.83 -53.00 -27.00
N ASP A 47 27.86 -52.90 -25.68
CA ASP A 47 26.70 -52.47 -24.93
C ASP A 47 26.43 -51.02 -25.35
N ASP A 48 25.40 -50.84 -26.18
CA ASP A 48 24.87 -49.53 -26.52
C ASP A 48 24.28 -48.97 -25.21
N GLU A 49 24.95 -47.98 -24.63
CA GLU A 49 24.57 -47.33 -23.37
C GLU A 49 23.16 -46.74 -23.49
N VAL A 50 22.19 -47.40 -22.87
CA VAL A 50 20.75 -47.11 -23.02
C VAL A 50 20.38 -45.89 -22.17
N SER A 51 20.83 -44.71 -22.58
CA SER A 51 20.34 -43.44 -22.04
C SER A 51 18.96 -43.14 -22.62
N GLY A 52 17.91 -43.50 -21.87
CA GLY A 52 16.58 -42.94 -22.09
C GLY A 52 16.54 -41.45 -21.76
N GLU A 53 15.70 -40.68 -22.46
CA GLU A 53 15.40 -39.33 -22.01
C GLU A 53 14.64 -39.43 -20.67
N ILE A 54 15.22 -38.84 -19.62
CA ILE A 54 14.63 -38.81 -18.27
C ILE A 54 13.71 -37.60 -18.14
N SER A 55 12.55 -37.82 -17.53
CA SER A 55 11.55 -36.78 -17.27
C SER A 55 10.95 -36.91 -15.87
N PHE A 56 10.44 -35.81 -15.35
CA PHE A 56 9.88 -35.68 -14.01
C PHE A 56 8.39 -35.35 -14.10
N ALA A 57 7.62 -35.61 -13.03
CA ALA A 57 6.19 -35.34 -12.99
C ALA A 57 5.87 -33.82 -12.94
N GLU A 58 6.76 -33.03 -12.33
CA GLU A 58 6.54 -31.65 -11.90
C GLU A 58 7.81 -30.83 -12.11
N GLU A 59 7.72 -29.55 -12.52
CA GLU A 59 8.91 -28.69 -12.72
C GLU A 59 9.59 -28.28 -11.40
N LEU A 60 8.90 -28.45 -10.27
CA LEU A 60 9.39 -28.28 -8.90
C LEU A 60 8.63 -29.26 -8.01
N ILE A 61 9.34 -30.11 -7.28
CA ILE A 61 8.75 -30.97 -6.24
C ILE A 61 8.84 -30.23 -4.90
N GLN A 62 7.76 -30.21 -4.14
CA GLN A 62 7.74 -29.64 -2.78
C GLN A 62 7.72 -30.75 -1.73
N GLY A 63 8.33 -30.47 -0.57
CA GLY A 63 8.36 -31.40 0.55
C GLY A 63 8.67 -30.71 1.87
N GLU A 64 8.68 -31.47 2.96
CA GLU A 64 8.85 -30.98 4.33
C GLU A 64 10.15 -31.52 4.95
N VAL A 65 10.77 -30.74 5.82
CA VAL A 65 12.02 -31.12 6.49
C VAL A 65 11.84 -32.38 7.37
N GLU A 66 12.85 -33.25 7.38
CA GLU A 66 12.84 -34.58 8.03
C GLU A 66 11.71 -35.54 7.60
N HIS A 67 10.92 -35.22 6.56
CA HIS A 67 9.84 -36.08 6.04
C HIS A 67 10.22 -36.81 4.76
N VAL A 68 9.70 -38.03 4.58
CA VAL A 68 9.98 -38.87 3.40
C VAL A 68 9.21 -38.34 2.20
N ILE A 69 9.96 -38.01 1.14
CA ILE A 69 9.46 -37.50 -0.14
C ILE A 69 9.67 -38.59 -1.20
N ASP A 70 8.61 -39.04 -1.86
CA ASP A 70 8.71 -39.96 -2.99
C ASP A 70 9.23 -39.20 -4.23
N PHE A 71 10.55 -39.23 -4.47
CA PHE A 71 11.14 -38.67 -5.69
C PHE A 71 10.88 -39.60 -6.87
N ILE A 72 9.94 -39.22 -7.73
CA ILE A 72 9.50 -40.01 -8.89
C ILE A 72 10.08 -39.44 -10.18
N PHE A 73 10.70 -40.31 -10.98
CA PHE A 73 11.14 -39.99 -12.33
C PHE A 73 10.85 -41.11 -13.33
N TYR A 74 10.79 -40.74 -14.60
CA TYR A 74 10.43 -41.61 -15.72
C TYR A 74 11.56 -41.65 -16.75
N SER A 75 11.74 -42.79 -17.40
CA SER A 75 12.63 -42.99 -18.55
C SER A 75 11.81 -43.38 -19.77
N GLU A 76 12.11 -42.81 -20.94
CA GLU A 76 11.48 -43.19 -22.23
C GLU A 76 11.59 -44.70 -22.52
N VAL A 77 12.63 -45.35 -22.00
CA VAL A 77 12.94 -46.78 -22.20
C VAL A 77 13.18 -47.49 -20.86
N ALA A 78 12.90 -48.79 -20.81
CA ALA A 78 13.03 -49.55 -19.56
C ALA A 78 14.52 -49.78 -19.20
N LEU A 79 14.94 -49.36 -18.01
CA LEU A 79 16.32 -49.45 -17.51
C LEU A 79 16.41 -50.46 -16.35
N GLU A 80 17.51 -51.22 -16.30
CA GLU A 80 17.86 -52.04 -15.12
C GLU A 80 18.70 -51.25 -14.11
N THR A 81 19.37 -50.18 -14.54
CA THR A 81 20.29 -49.36 -13.73
C THR A 81 20.18 -47.88 -14.12
N VAL A 82 20.22 -46.97 -13.14
CA VAL A 82 20.26 -45.51 -13.35
C VAL A 82 21.04 -44.80 -12.24
N ASP A 83 21.89 -43.85 -12.61
CA ASP A 83 22.72 -43.08 -11.68
C ASP A 83 22.05 -41.75 -11.30
N ILE A 84 22.14 -41.40 -10.02
CA ILE A 84 21.44 -40.28 -9.38
C ILE A 84 22.44 -39.52 -8.50
N THR A 85 22.54 -38.20 -8.70
CA THR A 85 23.36 -37.30 -7.89
C THR A 85 22.48 -36.54 -6.91
N LEU A 86 22.81 -36.60 -5.62
CA LEU A 86 22.10 -35.93 -4.54
C LEU A 86 23.00 -34.88 -3.86
N PRO A 87 22.45 -33.73 -3.43
CA PRO A 87 23.12 -32.79 -2.52
C PRO A 87 23.52 -33.44 -1.18
N GLN A 88 24.41 -32.80 -0.41
CA GLN A 88 24.89 -33.36 0.85
C GLN A 88 23.78 -33.45 1.92
N GLU A 89 22.79 -32.58 1.81
CA GLU A 89 21.64 -32.41 2.70
C GLU A 89 20.48 -33.38 2.37
N VAL A 90 20.56 -34.10 1.25
CA VAL A 90 19.52 -35.03 0.75
C VAL A 90 20.03 -36.47 0.89
N SER A 91 19.29 -37.29 1.63
CA SER A 91 19.59 -38.72 1.84
C SER A 91 18.47 -39.62 1.29
N ILE A 92 18.75 -40.92 1.14
CA ILE A 92 17.80 -41.91 0.63
C ILE A 92 17.32 -42.77 1.80
N ASP A 93 16.01 -42.88 2.00
CA ASP A 93 15.44 -43.75 3.01
C ASP A 93 15.46 -45.21 2.53
N GLN A 94 16.41 -45.97 3.07
CA GLN A 94 16.58 -47.39 2.75
C GLN A 94 15.61 -48.32 3.52
N GLU A 95 14.84 -47.82 4.49
CA GLU A 95 13.75 -48.57 5.12
C GLU A 95 12.41 -48.37 4.39
N ALA A 96 12.24 -47.27 3.66
CA ALA A 96 11.08 -47.01 2.78
C ALA A 96 11.24 -47.52 1.33
N LEU A 97 12.47 -47.84 0.89
CA LEU A 97 12.75 -48.27 -0.49
C LEU A 97 12.03 -49.59 -0.86
N ASN A 98 11.45 -49.64 -2.07
CA ASN A 98 10.76 -50.82 -2.62
C ASN A 98 11.69 -52.05 -2.75
N ASP A 99 11.21 -53.23 -2.34
CA ASP A 99 11.91 -54.53 -2.45
C ASP A 99 12.48 -54.83 -3.87
N GLU A 100 11.87 -54.30 -4.94
CA GLU A 100 12.33 -54.47 -6.34
C GLU A 100 13.49 -53.53 -6.75
N LEU A 101 13.95 -52.66 -5.84
CA LEU A 101 14.98 -51.64 -6.06
C LEU A 101 16.12 -51.77 -5.04
N THR A 102 17.36 -51.59 -5.51
CA THR A 102 18.56 -51.61 -4.66
C THR A 102 19.48 -50.44 -5.00
N VAL A 103 19.82 -49.67 -3.98
CA VAL A 103 20.70 -48.49 -4.10
C VAL A 103 22.09 -48.81 -3.57
N VAL A 104 23.12 -48.43 -4.32
CA VAL A 104 24.53 -48.51 -3.89
C VAL A 104 25.25 -47.19 -4.15
N ALA A 105 26.08 -46.77 -3.19
CA ALA A 105 26.97 -45.62 -3.40
C ALA A 105 28.07 -45.99 -4.41
N THR A 106 28.39 -45.08 -5.32
CA THR A 106 29.44 -45.26 -6.32
C THR A 106 30.82 -44.86 -5.75
N ASP A 107 31.88 -44.96 -6.57
CA ASP A 107 33.19 -44.35 -6.26
C ASP A 107 33.19 -42.80 -6.33
N HIS A 108 32.06 -42.17 -6.67
CA HIS A 108 31.88 -40.72 -6.77
C HIS A 108 31.02 -40.15 -5.62
N GLU A 109 31.53 -39.11 -4.96
CA GLU A 109 30.89 -38.43 -3.83
C GLU A 109 29.57 -37.76 -4.27
N GLY A 110 28.47 -38.07 -3.57
CA GLY A 110 27.11 -37.62 -3.90
C GLY A 110 26.38 -38.46 -4.96
N VAL A 111 27.05 -39.41 -5.64
CA VAL A 111 26.46 -40.21 -6.73
C VAL A 111 26.11 -41.63 -6.29
N TRP A 112 24.85 -41.99 -6.46
CA TRP A 112 24.23 -43.26 -6.12
C TRP A 112 23.73 -43.97 -7.38
N GLN A 113 23.94 -45.28 -7.46
CA GLN A 113 23.41 -46.12 -8.54
C GLN A 113 22.18 -46.90 -8.03
N LEU A 114 21.04 -46.65 -8.67
CA LEU A 114 19.77 -47.33 -8.44
C LEU A 114 19.64 -48.49 -9.43
N ASN A 115 19.50 -49.72 -8.92
CA ASN A 115 19.40 -50.94 -9.72
C ASN A 115 18.05 -51.62 -9.43
N SER A 116 17.35 -52.11 -10.45
CA SER A 116 16.11 -52.89 -10.27
C SER A 116 16.28 -54.36 -10.62
N GLU A 117 15.52 -55.24 -9.96
CA GLU A 117 15.46 -56.67 -10.32
C GLU A 117 14.85 -56.93 -11.71
N THR A 118 14.10 -55.97 -12.29
CA THR A 118 13.60 -56.04 -13.67
C THR A 118 13.62 -54.66 -14.34
N PRO A 119 13.73 -54.55 -15.69
CA PRO A 119 13.76 -53.25 -16.36
C PRO A 119 12.51 -52.39 -16.11
N GLN A 120 12.67 -51.19 -15.55
CA GLN A 120 11.56 -50.27 -15.24
C GLN A 120 11.66 -48.96 -16.06
N THR A 121 10.50 -48.38 -16.42
CA THR A 121 10.38 -47.04 -17.03
C THR A 121 10.02 -45.95 -16.02
N THR A 122 9.78 -46.33 -14.77
CA THR A 122 9.36 -45.44 -13.68
C THR A 122 10.13 -45.86 -12.44
N PHE A 123 10.70 -44.90 -11.72
CA PHE A 123 11.47 -45.14 -10.51
C PHE A 123 10.90 -44.32 -9.36
N PHE A 124 10.86 -44.94 -8.19
CA PHE A 124 10.39 -44.34 -6.94
C PHE A 124 11.57 -44.36 -5.97
N LEU A 125 12.09 -43.19 -5.61
CA LEU A 125 13.20 -43.04 -4.68
C LEU A 125 12.73 -42.25 -3.45
N PRO A 126 12.43 -42.89 -2.31
CA PRO A 126 12.10 -42.17 -1.09
C PRO A 126 13.36 -41.45 -0.58
N ILE A 127 13.28 -40.13 -0.46
CA ILE A 127 14.37 -39.27 0.03
C ILE A 127 13.95 -38.49 1.27
N LEU A 128 14.93 -38.13 2.08
CA LEU A 128 14.82 -37.29 3.28
C LEU A 128 15.72 -36.07 3.10
N VAL A 129 15.29 -34.90 3.56
CA VAL A 129 16.11 -33.69 3.54
C VAL A 129 16.22 -33.06 4.93
N ASP A 130 17.45 -32.88 5.40
CA ASP A 130 17.77 -32.49 6.78
C ASP A 130 17.63 -30.98 7.04
N THR A 131 17.33 -30.17 6.01
CA THR A 131 17.27 -28.70 6.10
C THR A 131 16.26 -28.08 5.12
N ILE A 132 15.75 -26.90 5.48
CA ILE A 132 14.87 -26.05 4.67
C ILE A 132 15.71 -25.35 3.59
N GLY A 133 15.22 -25.34 2.35
CA GLY A 133 15.92 -24.71 1.22
C GLY A 133 15.49 -25.21 -0.16
N GLU A 134 16.16 -24.71 -1.21
CA GLU A 134 16.06 -25.26 -2.56
C GLU A 134 17.23 -26.21 -2.86
N TYR A 135 16.93 -27.31 -3.56
CA TYR A 135 17.88 -28.37 -3.88
C TYR A 135 17.74 -28.80 -5.35
N GLU A 136 18.84 -29.29 -5.94
CA GLU A 136 18.84 -29.87 -7.29
C GLU A 136 19.29 -31.33 -7.25
N ILE A 137 18.47 -32.23 -7.80
CA ILE A 137 18.78 -33.65 -7.98
C ILE A 137 19.04 -33.89 -9.47
N ILE A 138 20.10 -34.63 -9.81
CA ILE A 138 20.46 -34.91 -11.21
C ILE A 138 20.37 -36.41 -11.48
N VAL A 139 19.58 -36.82 -12.46
CA VAL A 139 19.39 -38.21 -12.88
C VAL A 139 20.01 -38.43 -14.26
N ALA A 140 20.63 -39.61 -14.47
CA ALA A 140 21.32 -39.99 -15.71
C ALA A 140 22.30 -38.91 -16.22
N GLU A 141 23.11 -38.38 -15.30
CA GLU A 141 24.09 -37.29 -15.47
C GLU A 141 23.56 -35.94 -16.01
N THR A 142 22.30 -35.86 -16.47
CA THR A 142 21.86 -34.80 -17.40
C THR A 142 20.46 -34.22 -17.17
N ALA A 143 19.56 -34.93 -16.50
CA ALA A 143 18.22 -34.43 -16.19
C ALA A 143 18.19 -33.88 -14.76
N THR A 144 18.04 -32.56 -14.61
CA THR A 144 17.97 -31.88 -13.31
C THR A 144 16.52 -31.66 -12.89
N GLN A 145 16.19 -32.03 -11.65
CA GLN A 145 14.93 -31.71 -10.98
C GLN A 145 15.18 -30.79 -9.79
N ARG A 146 14.32 -29.78 -9.61
CA ARG A 146 14.33 -28.91 -8.42
C ARG A 146 13.43 -29.46 -7.32
N LEU A 147 13.92 -29.34 -6.09
CA LEU A 147 13.20 -29.57 -4.84
C LEU A 147 13.10 -28.26 -4.05
N LEU A 148 11.97 -28.02 -3.39
CA LEU A 148 11.80 -26.98 -2.38
C LEU A 148 11.33 -27.61 -1.07
N ILE A 149 12.15 -27.47 -0.03
CA ILE A 149 11.87 -28.02 1.30
C ILE A 149 11.45 -26.92 2.26
N LEU A 150 10.31 -27.14 2.91
CA LEU A 150 9.65 -26.22 3.83
C LEU A 150 9.67 -26.76 5.27
N ASP A 151 9.29 -25.91 6.23
CA ASP A 151 9.16 -26.30 7.64
C ASP A 151 7.86 -27.10 7.88
N HIS A 152 7.86 -27.97 8.89
CA HIS A 152 6.71 -28.82 9.21
C HIS A 152 5.81 -28.17 10.27
N THR A 153 4.54 -27.93 9.94
CA THR A 153 3.60 -27.17 10.78
C THR A 153 2.41 -28.01 11.29
N GLU A 154 2.60 -28.73 12.41
CA GLU A 154 1.46 -29.26 13.17
C GLU A 154 0.61 -28.12 13.77
N ALA A 155 -0.63 -28.00 13.33
CA ALA A 155 -1.57 -26.98 13.81
C ALA A 155 -2.24 -27.38 15.15
N GLU A 156 -1.57 -27.13 16.28
CA GLU A 156 -2.23 -27.15 17.61
C GLU A 156 -2.94 -25.81 17.92
N ASP A 157 -4.26 -25.87 18.11
CA ASP A 157 -5.08 -24.77 18.63
C ASP A 157 -5.27 -24.90 20.16
N THR A 158 -4.77 -23.94 20.96
CA THR A 158 -5.48 -23.47 22.20
C THR A 158 -4.90 -22.21 22.87
N ASP A 159 -5.63 -21.10 22.72
CA ASP A 159 -6.05 -20.12 23.76
C ASP A 159 -5.05 -19.55 24.82
N SER A 160 -4.73 -18.25 24.67
CA SER A 160 -4.46 -17.21 25.70
C SER A 160 -3.14 -17.19 26.52
N THR A 161 -2.43 -16.05 26.49
CA THR A 161 -2.48 -14.97 27.52
C THR A 161 -1.58 -13.76 27.16
N GLU A 162 -1.65 -12.66 27.92
CA GLU A 162 -1.21 -11.30 27.56
C GLU A 162 0.23 -10.90 28.00
N GLU A 163 0.64 -9.70 27.52
CA GLU A 163 1.64 -8.74 28.06
C GLU A 163 3.15 -8.82 27.68
N GLU A 164 3.48 -7.93 26.71
CA GLU A 164 4.50 -6.85 26.77
C GLU A 164 5.99 -7.04 26.37
N ASN A 165 6.42 -6.08 25.54
CA ASN A 165 7.75 -5.46 25.40
C ASN A 165 8.96 -6.26 24.84
N GLY A 166 9.32 -5.96 23.59
CA GLY A 166 10.57 -6.40 22.95
C GLY A 166 10.88 -5.71 21.62
N SER A 167 11.34 -4.45 21.63
CA SER A 167 11.63 -3.68 20.42
C SER A 167 12.97 -4.03 19.75
N ALA A 168 12.98 -4.42 18.48
CA ALA A 168 14.16 -4.37 17.61
C ALA A 168 13.82 -4.40 16.10
N GLU A 169 14.58 -3.62 15.31
CA GLU A 169 15.03 -3.94 13.94
C GLU A 169 13.97 -4.28 12.86
N ALA A 170 13.13 -3.30 12.52
CA ALA A 170 12.66 -3.13 11.15
C ALA A 170 13.73 -2.35 10.34
N ASP A 171 14.62 -3.04 9.63
CA ASP A 171 15.70 -2.43 8.82
C ASP A 171 16.12 -3.28 7.61
N GLN A 172 15.17 -3.54 6.69
CA GLN A 172 15.42 -4.02 5.32
C GLN A 172 14.19 -3.95 4.40
N ALA A 173 13.86 -2.75 3.90
CA ALA A 173 12.82 -2.53 2.90
C ALA A 173 13.10 -1.29 2.01
N ALA A 174 14.37 -1.00 1.72
CA ALA A 174 14.81 0.30 1.20
C ALA A 174 15.78 0.21 -0.01
N ASP A 175 15.61 -0.78 -0.90
CA ASP A 175 16.24 -0.76 -2.24
C ASP A 175 15.47 -1.63 -3.27
N ALA A 176 14.15 -1.44 -3.35
CA ALA A 176 13.33 -2.01 -4.41
C ALA A 176 13.35 -1.09 -5.64
N GLU A 177 14.35 -1.23 -6.51
CA GLU A 177 14.38 -0.52 -7.81
C GLU A 177 13.07 -0.78 -8.58
N ALA A 178 12.49 0.29 -9.14
CA ALA A 178 11.22 0.23 -9.87
C ALA A 178 11.34 -0.59 -11.17
N ARG A 179 11.15 -1.90 -11.06
CA ARG A 179 10.76 -2.76 -12.18
C ARG A 179 9.32 -2.43 -12.57
N GLU A 180 9.07 -2.30 -13.87
CA GLU A 180 7.73 -2.41 -14.41
C GLU A 180 7.33 -3.90 -14.35
N PRO A 181 6.29 -4.31 -13.58
CA PRO A 181 5.68 -5.61 -13.78
C PRO A 181 4.92 -5.60 -15.12
N GLU A 182 5.01 -6.67 -15.90
CA GLU A 182 4.06 -6.88 -17.00
C GLU A 182 2.69 -7.17 -16.38
N VAL A 183 1.80 -6.17 -16.40
CA VAL A 183 0.44 -6.30 -15.85
C VAL A 183 -0.28 -7.43 -16.55
N ASP A 184 -0.76 -8.40 -15.76
CA ASP A 184 -1.38 -9.61 -16.29
C ASP A 184 -2.83 -9.37 -16.74
N ASP A 185 -2.98 -9.20 -18.06
CA ASP A 185 -4.24 -9.01 -18.80
C ASP A 185 -5.19 -10.24 -18.72
N ARG A 186 -4.82 -11.31 -17.98
CA ARG A 186 -5.70 -12.44 -17.63
C ARG A 186 -6.67 -12.14 -16.48
N SER A 187 -6.50 -11.05 -15.74
CA SER A 187 -7.44 -10.63 -14.68
C SER A 187 -8.88 -10.52 -15.21
N GLY A 188 -9.81 -11.28 -14.62
CA GLY A 188 -11.20 -11.37 -15.09
C GLY A 188 -11.45 -12.18 -16.38
N GLN A 189 -10.43 -12.78 -17.01
CA GLN A 189 -10.64 -13.69 -18.15
C GLN A 189 -10.95 -15.11 -17.66
N MET A 190 -12.22 -15.50 -17.70
CA MET A 190 -12.66 -16.87 -17.42
C MET A 190 -12.10 -17.85 -18.45
N VAL A 191 -11.37 -18.87 -17.99
CA VAL A 191 -10.68 -19.83 -18.86
C VAL A 191 -11.55 -21.05 -19.12
N GLU A 192 -12.13 -21.13 -20.32
CA GLU A 192 -12.85 -22.31 -20.82
C GLU A 192 -11.86 -23.41 -21.27
N VAL A 193 -12.14 -24.65 -20.88
CA VAL A 193 -11.31 -25.82 -21.19
C VAL A 193 -12.17 -26.94 -21.77
N THR A 194 -11.81 -27.38 -22.99
CA THR A 194 -12.37 -28.58 -23.64
C THR A 194 -11.40 -29.75 -23.55
N ILE A 195 -11.75 -30.75 -22.76
CA ILE A 195 -11.05 -32.04 -22.73
C ILE A 195 -11.73 -32.99 -23.73
N ASN A 196 -10.92 -33.59 -24.58
CA ASN A 196 -11.28 -34.75 -25.39
C ASN A 196 -10.23 -35.85 -25.17
N LYS A 197 -10.41 -37.02 -25.77
CA LYS A 197 -9.51 -38.17 -25.54
C LYS A 197 -8.03 -37.97 -25.92
N ARG A 198 -7.66 -36.88 -26.61
CA ARG A 198 -6.27 -36.58 -26.97
C ARG A 198 -5.50 -35.86 -25.87
N ASN A 199 -6.14 -34.93 -25.17
CA ASN A 199 -5.56 -34.15 -24.08
C ASN A 199 -6.01 -34.65 -22.69
N PHE A 200 -6.65 -35.81 -22.60
CA PHE A 200 -7.19 -36.33 -21.34
C PHE A 200 -6.16 -36.33 -20.20
N ARG A 201 -4.93 -36.82 -20.44
CA ARG A 201 -3.84 -36.87 -19.45
C ARG A 201 -3.20 -35.51 -19.11
N GLU A 202 -3.40 -34.51 -19.96
CA GLU A 202 -2.94 -33.12 -19.71
C GLU A 202 -3.78 -32.47 -18.59
N HIS A 203 -5.00 -32.95 -18.36
CA HIS A 203 -5.97 -32.41 -17.39
C HIS A 203 -6.39 -33.39 -16.28
N PHE A 204 -6.27 -34.70 -16.49
CA PHE A 204 -6.65 -35.74 -15.54
C PHE A 204 -5.48 -36.63 -15.14
N ASP A 205 -5.35 -36.89 -13.84
CA ASP A 205 -4.54 -37.99 -13.32
C ASP A 205 -5.36 -39.27 -13.24
N VAL A 206 -4.70 -40.41 -13.44
CA VAL A 206 -5.31 -41.75 -13.51
C VAL A 206 -4.66 -42.60 -12.42
N GLN A 207 -5.42 -42.95 -11.38
CA GLN A 207 -4.88 -43.52 -10.14
C GLN A 207 -5.51 -44.87 -9.77
N GLY A 208 -4.84 -45.63 -8.91
CA GLY A 208 -5.31 -46.94 -8.43
C GLY A 208 -5.31 -47.99 -9.54
N THR A 209 -6.40 -48.76 -9.68
CA THR A 209 -6.56 -49.75 -10.77
C THR A 209 -7.04 -49.13 -12.08
N ALA A 210 -7.15 -47.80 -12.17
CA ALA A 210 -7.62 -47.15 -13.39
C ALA A 210 -6.59 -47.25 -14.52
N THR A 211 -7.04 -47.50 -15.74
CA THR A 211 -6.21 -47.43 -16.95
C THR A 211 -6.97 -46.69 -18.05
N TYR A 212 -6.26 -45.85 -18.81
CA TYR A 212 -6.81 -45.09 -19.92
C TYR A 212 -6.19 -45.53 -21.24
N ASN A 213 -7.00 -45.56 -22.31
CA ASN A 213 -6.56 -45.85 -23.67
C ASN A 213 -6.84 -44.66 -24.60
N ASP A 214 -5.78 -43.92 -24.91
CA ASP A 214 -5.79 -42.64 -25.63
C ASP A 214 -6.26 -42.77 -27.09
N GLU A 215 -6.04 -43.94 -27.72
CA GLU A 215 -6.55 -44.23 -29.07
C GLU A 215 -8.09 -44.29 -29.11
N THR A 216 -8.73 -44.86 -28.09
CA THR A 216 -10.18 -45.14 -28.08
C THR A 216 -10.97 -44.13 -27.26
N GLY A 217 -10.40 -43.59 -26.19
CA GLY A 217 -11.10 -42.84 -25.14
C GLY A 217 -11.67 -43.73 -24.03
N LEU A 218 -11.28 -45.02 -23.97
CA LEU A 218 -11.74 -45.95 -22.95
C LEU A 218 -10.97 -45.75 -21.64
N LEU A 219 -11.68 -45.32 -20.61
CA LEU A 219 -11.27 -45.43 -19.21
C LEU A 219 -11.80 -46.74 -18.63
N VAL A 220 -10.90 -47.60 -18.16
CA VAL A 220 -11.23 -48.74 -17.29
C VAL A 220 -10.96 -48.30 -15.87
N LEU A 221 -11.99 -48.25 -15.01
CA LEU A 221 -11.83 -47.89 -13.60
C LEU A 221 -11.44 -49.13 -12.79
N THR A 222 -12.18 -50.23 -13.01
CA THR A 222 -11.82 -51.56 -12.48
C THR A 222 -11.99 -52.62 -13.56
N GLU A 223 -11.02 -53.52 -13.65
CA GLU A 223 -11.26 -54.82 -14.26
C GLU A 223 -12.14 -55.69 -13.34
N ASP A 224 -12.56 -56.87 -13.82
CA ASP A 224 -13.36 -57.82 -13.06
C ASP A 224 -12.56 -58.56 -11.97
N ILE A 225 -12.05 -57.79 -11.01
CA ILE A 225 -11.19 -58.21 -9.89
C ILE A 225 -11.83 -57.68 -8.60
N SER A 226 -11.76 -58.44 -7.51
CA SER A 226 -12.30 -58.06 -6.19
C SER A 226 -11.29 -57.23 -5.40
N ARG A 227 -11.75 -56.21 -4.66
CA ARG A 227 -10.90 -55.21 -3.97
C ARG A 227 -10.03 -54.43 -4.94
N SER A 228 -10.67 -53.79 -5.90
CA SER A 228 -10.05 -52.91 -6.88
C SER A 228 -10.76 -51.56 -6.87
N VAL A 229 -9.99 -50.47 -6.92
CA VAL A 229 -10.54 -49.12 -7.02
C VAL A 229 -9.69 -48.34 -7.99
N GLY A 230 -10.32 -47.74 -8.99
CA GLY A 230 -9.69 -46.81 -9.92
C GLY A 230 -10.31 -45.44 -9.80
N TYR A 231 -9.45 -44.42 -9.89
CA TYR A 231 -9.85 -43.02 -9.79
C TYR A 231 -9.31 -42.24 -10.99
N VAL A 232 -10.02 -41.19 -11.34
CA VAL A 232 -9.62 -40.17 -12.31
C VAL A 232 -9.94 -38.81 -11.68
N THR A 233 -8.91 -38.04 -11.38
CA THR A 233 -9.00 -36.75 -10.68
C THR A 233 -8.62 -35.61 -11.62
N LEU A 234 -9.45 -34.56 -11.68
CA LEU A 234 -9.16 -33.37 -12.49
C LEU A 234 -8.12 -32.50 -11.77
N LYS A 235 -7.07 -32.08 -12.49
CA LYS A 235 -5.99 -31.23 -11.98
C LYS A 235 -6.48 -29.83 -11.59
N ASP A 236 -7.36 -29.26 -12.40
CA ASP A 236 -7.98 -27.96 -12.17
C ASP A 236 -9.19 -28.07 -11.20
N ARG A 237 -9.50 -27.00 -10.48
CA ARG A 237 -10.83 -26.82 -9.88
C ARG A 237 -11.81 -26.24 -10.89
N ILE A 238 -13.02 -26.79 -10.94
CA ILE A 238 -14.14 -26.36 -11.79
C ILE A 238 -14.88 -25.19 -11.11
N SER A 239 -15.14 -24.10 -11.84
CA SER A 239 -15.99 -22.99 -11.40
C SER A 239 -17.43 -23.45 -11.14
N LEU A 240 -18.01 -23.04 -10.01
CA LEU A 240 -19.41 -23.24 -9.68
C LEU A 240 -20.35 -22.16 -10.23
N ASP A 241 -19.81 -21.10 -10.83
CA ASP A 241 -20.60 -19.97 -11.34
C ASP A 241 -20.64 -19.95 -12.89
N GLN A 242 -19.99 -20.92 -13.52
CA GLN A 242 -20.01 -21.19 -14.96
C GLN A 242 -20.50 -22.62 -15.26
N PRO A 243 -21.00 -22.90 -16.49
CA PRO A 243 -21.51 -24.21 -16.83
C PRO A 243 -20.40 -25.26 -16.98
N PHE A 244 -20.72 -26.52 -16.64
CA PHE A 244 -19.89 -27.70 -16.91
C PHE A 244 -20.71 -28.75 -17.68
N THR A 245 -20.03 -29.53 -18.52
CA THR A 245 -20.59 -30.70 -19.19
C THR A 245 -19.56 -31.83 -19.23
N LEU A 246 -20.01 -33.07 -18.98
CA LEU A 246 -19.24 -34.30 -19.24
C LEU A 246 -20.12 -35.29 -20.01
N LYS A 247 -19.58 -35.82 -21.10
CA LYS A 247 -20.30 -36.67 -22.04
C LYS A 247 -19.51 -37.94 -22.33
N GLY A 248 -20.19 -39.08 -22.27
CA GLY A 248 -19.57 -40.37 -22.53
C GLY A 248 -20.56 -41.52 -22.52
N LYS A 249 -20.05 -42.73 -22.25
CA LYS A 249 -20.87 -43.94 -22.08
C LYS A 249 -20.37 -44.74 -20.89
N ALA A 250 -21.28 -45.09 -19.98
CA ALA A 250 -20.96 -45.75 -18.73
C ALA A 250 -21.44 -47.21 -18.72
N ASN A 251 -20.52 -48.11 -18.40
CA ASN A 251 -20.73 -49.55 -18.36
C ASN A 251 -20.48 -50.06 -16.94
N ILE A 252 -21.56 -50.46 -16.26
CA ILE A 252 -21.53 -51.04 -14.91
C ILE A 252 -21.59 -52.58 -14.93
N GLY A 253 -21.06 -53.18 -15.99
CA GLY A 253 -20.87 -54.62 -16.09
C GLY A 253 -22.16 -55.43 -16.28
N SER A 254 -22.06 -56.73 -16.02
CA SER A 254 -23.09 -57.72 -16.40
C SER A 254 -23.34 -58.86 -15.41
N LYS A 255 -22.50 -59.02 -14.39
CA LYS A 255 -22.61 -60.12 -13.43
C LYS A 255 -23.84 -59.96 -12.55
N PRO A 256 -24.66 -61.03 -12.35
CA PRO A 256 -25.79 -60.99 -11.40
C PRO A 256 -25.42 -60.66 -9.95
N LEU A 257 -24.14 -60.82 -9.58
CA LEU A 257 -23.55 -60.44 -8.28
C LEU A 257 -22.29 -59.57 -8.50
N GLY A 258 -22.29 -58.72 -9.53
CA GLY A 258 -21.29 -57.68 -9.72
C GLY A 258 -21.40 -56.59 -8.65
N ALA A 259 -20.27 -55.94 -8.35
CA ALA A 259 -20.16 -54.88 -7.36
C ALA A 259 -18.91 -54.02 -7.58
N ASP A 260 -18.84 -52.78 -7.12
CA ASP A 260 -19.90 -52.01 -6.42
C ASP A 260 -20.55 -50.95 -7.32
N GLY A 261 -19.77 -50.37 -8.25
CA GLY A 261 -20.26 -49.51 -9.31
C GLY A 261 -19.27 -48.41 -9.70
N MET A 262 -19.79 -47.27 -10.15
CA MET A 262 -19.00 -46.07 -10.43
C MET A 262 -19.73 -44.79 -10.01
N ALA A 263 -18.98 -43.71 -9.77
CA ALA A 263 -19.53 -42.40 -9.47
C ALA A 263 -18.79 -41.27 -10.21
N PHE A 264 -19.49 -40.14 -10.36
CA PHE A 264 -18.99 -38.89 -10.94
C PHE A 264 -19.30 -37.78 -9.93
N GLY A 265 -18.29 -37.17 -9.33
CA GLY A 265 -18.45 -36.35 -8.13
C GLY A 265 -17.56 -35.12 -8.04
N PHE A 266 -17.91 -34.27 -7.07
CA PHE A 266 -17.25 -33.01 -6.77
C PHE A 266 -16.96 -32.94 -5.27
N HIS A 267 -15.87 -32.27 -4.89
CA HIS A 267 -15.44 -32.16 -3.50
C HIS A 267 -14.63 -30.89 -3.22
N ASN A 268 -14.52 -30.53 -1.94
CA ASN A 268 -13.73 -29.41 -1.43
C ASN A 268 -12.34 -29.78 -0.93
N SER A 269 -11.99 -31.06 -0.91
CA SER A 269 -10.60 -31.51 -0.68
C SER A 269 -9.65 -31.08 -1.81
N GLU A 270 -8.38 -31.44 -1.64
CA GLU A 270 -7.29 -31.31 -2.59
C GLU A 270 -7.66 -32.03 -3.91
N THR A 271 -7.18 -31.56 -5.05
CA THR A 271 -7.61 -32.08 -6.37
C THR A 271 -7.18 -33.54 -6.61
N ASN A 272 -6.06 -33.96 -6.02
CA ASN A 272 -5.55 -35.34 -6.07
C ASN A 272 -6.22 -36.29 -5.04
N ARG A 273 -7.05 -35.78 -4.11
CA ARG A 273 -7.59 -36.55 -2.99
C ARG A 273 -8.64 -37.57 -3.43
N ILE A 274 -8.59 -38.76 -2.82
CA ILE A 274 -9.50 -39.89 -3.07
C ILE A 274 -10.29 -40.28 -1.82
N GLY A 275 -11.55 -40.73 -2.01
CA GLY A 275 -12.41 -41.24 -0.93
C GLY A 275 -12.36 -42.76 -0.75
N TYR A 276 -13.12 -43.27 0.22
CA TYR A 276 -13.16 -44.68 0.61
C TYR A 276 -13.77 -45.62 -0.45
N ASP A 277 -13.41 -46.90 -0.37
CA ASP A 277 -13.75 -47.95 -1.34
C ASP A 277 -15.15 -48.56 -1.16
N GLY A 278 -15.43 -49.63 -1.91
CA GLY A 278 -16.70 -50.36 -1.85
C GLY A 278 -17.90 -49.44 -2.04
N ASN A 279 -18.84 -49.46 -1.09
CA ASN A 279 -20.07 -48.68 -1.14
C ASN A 279 -19.93 -47.20 -0.75
N ALA A 280 -18.72 -46.71 -0.43
CA ALA A 280 -18.42 -45.28 -0.38
C ALA A 280 -18.09 -44.68 -1.77
N PHE A 281 -17.99 -45.52 -2.81
CA PHE A 281 -17.83 -45.13 -4.23
C PHE A 281 -16.63 -44.23 -4.53
N GLY A 282 -15.59 -44.17 -3.68
CA GLY A 282 -14.48 -43.22 -3.83
C GLY A 282 -14.85 -41.77 -3.52
N ILE A 283 -16.06 -41.53 -2.98
CA ILE A 283 -16.61 -40.21 -2.65
C ILE A 283 -16.69 -40.00 -1.14
N GLY A 284 -17.12 -41.01 -0.38
CA GLY A 284 -17.19 -40.93 1.08
C GLY A 284 -15.81 -40.68 1.70
N GLY A 285 -15.73 -39.76 2.66
CA GLY A 285 -14.47 -39.30 3.27
C GLY A 285 -13.82 -38.10 2.56
N LEU A 286 -14.32 -37.67 1.38
CA LEU A 286 -13.93 -36.39 0.78
C LEU A 286 -14.71 -35.23 1.42
N ARG A 287 -14.09 -34.06 1.54
CA ARG A 287 -14.71 -32.88 2.16
C ARG A 287 -15.85 -32.33 1.29
N ASP A 288 -16.98 -32.03 1.92
CA ASP A 288 -18.18 -31.40 1.32
C ASP A 288 -18.64 -32.05 0.00
N ALA A 289 -18.55 -33.39 -0.07
CA ALA A 289 -18.63 -34.10 -1.34
C ALA A 289 -20.06 -34.49 -1.74
N PHE A 290 -20.32 -34.42 -3.06
CA PHE A 290 -21.53 -34.96 -3.69
C PHE A 290 -21.19 -35.58 -5.05
N ALA A 291 -22.00 -36.54 -5.49
CA ALA A 291 -21.78 -37.25 -6.74
C ALA A 291 -23.07 -37.83 -7.31
N PHE A 292 -23.03 -38.27 -8.56
CA PHE A 292 -24.03 -39.18 -9.14
C PHE A 292 -23.44 -40.59 -9.22
N LYS A 293 -24.05 -41.58 -8.56
CA LYS A 293 -23.61 -42.98 -8.63
C LYS A 293 -24.43 -43.81 -9.62
N LEU A 294 -23.74 -44.71 -10.32
CA LEU A 294 -24.30 -45.82 -11.06
C LEU A 294 -24.01 -47.11 -10.27
N ASP A 295 -25.03 -47.60 -9.58
CA ASP A 295 -24.90 -48.64 -8.57
C ASP A 295 -25.32 -50.01 -9.11
N ASN A 296 -24.46 -51.01 -8.93
CA ASN A 296 -24.76 -52.40 -9.25
C ASN A 296 -24.74 -53.33 -8.03
N ASN A 297 -24.69 -52.84 -6.78
CA ASN A 297 -24.58 -53.69 -5.59
C ASN A 297 -25.33 -53.17 -4.35
N TYR A 298 -26.67 -53.21 -4.40
CA TYR A 298 -27.55 -52.88 -3.27
C TYR A 298 -27.06 -53.38 -1.89
N ASN A 299 -26.64 -52.44 -1.04
CA ASN A 299 -26.22 -52.62 0.34
C ASN A 299 -27.43 -52.43 1.29
N ASP A 300 -27.88 -53.50 1.97
CA ASP A 300 -29.01 -53.43 2.92
C ASP A 300 -28.61 -52.99 4.34
N SER A 301 -27.30 -52.90 4.60
CA SER A 301 -26.67 -52.44 5.84
C SER A 301 -25.81 -51.19 5.61
N ARG A 302 -25.68 -50.36 6.65
CA ARG A 302 -24.73 -49.24 6.66
C ARG A 302 -23.28 -49.71 6.49
N GLY A 303 -22.48 -48.94 5.77
CA GLY A 303 -21.02 -49.01 5.79
C GLY A 303 -20.44 -48.17 6.93
N SER A 304 -19.23 -48.51 7.36
CA SER A 304 -18.43 -47.76 8.34
C SER A 304 -16.98 -47.82 7.90
N PHE A 305 -16.34 -46.66 7.78
CA PHE A 305 -15.00 -46.48 7.24
C PHE A 305 -14.19 -45.56 8.18
N GLY A 306 -12.87 -45.52 7.98
CA GLY A 306 -11.94 -44.69 8.75
C GLY A 306 -11.84 -45.04 10.25
N GLU A 307 -11.00 -44.28 10.96
CA GLU A 307 -10.96 -44.27 12.44
C GLU A 307 -11.86 -43.17 13.04
N ASP A 308 -12.21 -42.17 12.22
CA ASP A 308 -13.23 -41.15 12.47
C ASP A 308 -14.66 -41.74 12.60
N GLY A 309 -14.87 -42.92 12.02
CA GLY A 309 -16.14 -43.61 11.99
C GLY A 309 -17.08 -43.10 10.88
N PHE A 310 -16.53 -42.65 9.74
CA PHE A 310 -17.30 -42.23 8.58
C PHE A 310 -18.37 -43.25 8.19
N ILE A 311 -19.64 -42.82 8.10
CA ILE A 311 -20.78 -43.69 7.79
C ILE A 311 -21.24 -43.52 6.35
N VAL A 312 -21.51 -44.64 5.70
CA VAL A 312 -22.34 -44.67 4.49
C VAL A 312 -23.69 -45.27 4.87
N GLU A 313 -24.78 -44.54 4.62
CA GLU A 313 -26.13 -45.06 4.83
C GLU A 313 -26.43 -46.22 3.86
N ARG A 314 -27.27 -47.16 4.27
CA ARG A 314 -27.72 -48.26 3.40
C ARG A 314 -28.50 -47.72 2.18
N ASP A 315 -28.61 -48.53 1.14
CA ASP A 315 -29.32 -48.13 -0.07
C ASP A 315 -30.85 -48.04 0.12
N PRO A 316 -31.55 -47.25 -0.73
CA PRO A 316 -32.97 -47.02 -0.59
C PRO A 316 -33.80 -48.28 -0.81
N ILE A 317 -34.65 -48.64 0.16
CA ILE A 317 -35.57 -49.80 0.04
C ILE A 317 -36.45 -49.72 -1.23
N ALA A 318 -36.68 -48.52 -1.75
CA ALA A 318 -37.38 -48.26 -3.01
C ALA A 318 -36.77 -48.95 -4.25
N VAL A 319 -35.44 -49.14 -4.31
CA VAL A 319 -34.77 -49.81 -5.46
C VAL A 319 -34.79 -51.34 -5.35
N ASN A 320 -35.19 -51.88 -4.19
CA ASN A 320 -35.55 -53.29 -3.98
C ASN A 320 -34.50 -54.30 -4.54
N GLY A 321 -33.22 -54.04 -4.32
CA GLY A 321 -32.13 -54.95 -4.74
C GLY A 321 -31.81 -54.97 -6.23
N ALA A 322 -32.41 -54.10 -7.05
CA ALA A 322 -32.05 -53.93 -8.46
C ALA A 322 -30.93 -52.89 -8.65
N PRO A 323 -30.13 -52.96 -9.74
CA PRO A 323 -29.23 -51.88 -10.13
C PRO A 323 -29.98 -50.56 -10.29
N PHE A 324 -29.34 -49.47 -9.91
CA PHE A 324 -29.99 -48.16 -9.84
C PHE A 324 -29.00 -47.02 -10.07
N ALA A 325 -29.52 -45.80 -10.15
CA ALA A 325 -28.72 -44.59 -10.21
C ALA A 325 -29.42 -43.45 -9.46
N GLY A 326 -28.64 -42.46 -9.05
CA GLY A 326 -29.11 -41.29 -8.32
C GLY A 326 -27.96 -40.52 -7.69
N PHE A 327 -28.27 -39.37 -7.10
CA PHE A 327 -27.28 -38.60 -6.36
C PHE A 327 -26.92 -39.26 -5.01
N ILE A 328 -25.68 -39.07 -4.59
CA ILE A 328 -25.16 -39.31 -3.23
C ILE A 328 -24.53 -38.00 -2.74
N TYR A 329 -24.67 -37.70 -1.45
CA TYR A 329 -24.21 -36.42 -0.89
C TYR A 329 -23.82 -36.55 0.57
N HIS A 330 -22.93 -35.67 1.03
CA HIS A 330 -22.58 -35.53 2.43
C HIS A 330 -23.70 -34.81 3.19
N ARG A 331 -24.53 -35.60 3.89
CA ARG A 331 -25.60 -35.09 4.75
C ARG A 331 -25.05 -34.48 6.05
N THR A 332 -23.90 -34.97 6.49
CA THR A 332 -22.99 -34.34 7.45
C THR A 332 -21.56 -34.66 7.00
N PRO A 333 -20.51 -34.02 7.58
CA PRO A 333 -19.12 -34.34 7.22
C PRO A 333 -18.72 -35.81 7.38
N LEU A 334 -19.46 -36.59 8.19
CA LEU A 334 -19.23 -38.02 8.47
C LEU A 334 -20.37 -38.94 7.99
N LEU A 335 -21.24 -38.47 7.08
CA LEU A 335 -22.40 -39.25 6.60
C LEU A 335 -22.66 -39.03 5.10
N LEU A 336 -22.34 -40.03 4.29
CA LEU A 336 -22.76 -40.15 2.90
C LEU A 336 -24.13 -40.86 2.82
N GLU A 337 -25.12 -40.26 2.15
CA GLU A 337 -26.46 -40.85 1.96
C GLU A 337 -26.89 -40.80 0.48
N THR A 338 -27.66 -41.80 0.04
CA THR A 338 -28.29 -41.80 -1.30
C THR A 338 -29.53 -40.92 -1.29
N TYR A 339 -29.57 -39.95 -2.20
CA TYR A 339 -30.62 -38.94 -2.26
C TYR A 339 -31.95 -39.51 -2.77
N MET A 340 -33.05 -39.14 -2.09
CA MET A 340 -34.34 -39.83 -2.18
C MET A 340 -35.58 -38.91 -2.02
N GLU A 341 -35.40 -37.59 -2.11
CA GLU A 341 -36.54 -36.65 -2.03
C GLU A 341 -37.25 -36.49 -3.39
N GLY A 342 -38.23 -35.59 -3.48
CA GLY A 342 -39.26 -35.63 -4.53
C GLY A 342 -38.90 -35.05 -5.90
N ASP A 343 -37.77 -34.35 -6.00
CA ASP A 343 -37.21 -33.70 -7.20
C ASP A 343 -36.34 -34.68 -8.01
N ALA A 344 -35.35 -35.32 -7.37
CA ALA A 344 -34.39 -36.21 -8.04
C ALA A 344 -34.10 -37.53 -7.27
N PRO A 345 -35.13 -38.35 -6.94
CA PRO A 345 -34.94 -39.58 -6.19
C PRO A 345 -34.16 -40.66 -6.97
N ALA A 346 -33.30 -41.41 -6.28
CA ALA A 346 -32.61 -42.55 -6.88
C ALA A 346 -33.60 -43.61 -7.40
N ALA A 347 -33.35 -44.15 -8.60
CA ALA A 347 -34.28 -45.00 -9.33
C ALA A 347 -33.59 -46.14 -10.09
N THR A 348 -34.30 -47.26 -10.25
CA THR A 348 -33.75 -48.49 -10.85
C THR A 348 -33.49 -48.33 -12.35
N THR A 349 -32.26 -48.63 -12.79
CA THR A 349 -31.79 -48.43 -14.17
C THR A 349 -32.06 -49.64 -15.09
N GLY A 350 -32.77 -50.65 -14.58
CA GLY A 350 -33.15 -51.85 -15.32
C GLY A 350 -32.19 -53.02 -15.11
N ALA A 351 -31.93 -53.78 -16.17
CA ALA A 351 -31.05 -54.95 -16.11
C ALA A 351 -29.57 -54.58 -16.24
N ARG A 352 -28.70 -55.41 -15.66
CA ARG A 352 -27.26 -55.43 -15.99
C ARG A 352 -27.12 -56.01 -17.40
N ASN A 353 -26.51 -55.26 -18.31
CA ASN A 353 -26.44 -55.58 -19.74
C ASN A 353 -24.99 -55.66 -20.26
N GLY A 354 -23.99 -55.18 -19.49
CA GLY A 354 -22.61 -55.06 -19.93
C GLY A 354 -22.42 -54.11 -21.12
N ALA A 355 -23.34 -53.17 -21.34
CA ALA A 355 -23.32 -52.26 -22.46
C ALA A 355 -22.80 -50.87 -22.08
N ASP A 356 -22.19 -50.21 -23.05
CA ASP A 356 -21.72 -48.83 -22.93
C ASP A 356 -22.92 -47.90 -23.15
N ASP A 357 -23.75 -47.74 -22.13
CA ASP A 357 -24.96 -46.92 -22.21
C ASP A 357 -24.62 -45.42 -22.11
N PRO A 358 -25.17 -44.56 -22.99
CA PRO A 358 -24.89 -43.13 -22.96
C PRO A 358 -25.20 -42.46 -21.62
N ILE A 359 -24.27 -41.63 -21.16
CA ILE A 359 -24.45 -40.73 -20.02
C ILE A 359 -24.05 -39.31 -20.43
N LEU A 360 -24.85 -38.34 -20.01
CA LEU A 360 -24.57 -36.91 -20.12
C LEU A 360 -24.78 -36.29 -18.74
N ILE A 361 -23.75 -35.61 -18.25
CA ILE A 361 -23.76 -34.85 -17.00
C ILE A 361 -23.63 -33.37 -17.38
N GLU A 362 -24.52 -32.55 -16.82
CA GLU A 362 -24.64 -31.12 -17.09
C GLU A 362 -24.73 -30.37 -15.75
N TYR A 363 -23.97 -29.30 -15.62
CA TYR A 363 -24.09 -28.32 -14.54
C TYR A 363 -24.38 -26.94 -15.16
N GLN A 364 -25.41 -26.27 -14.66
CA GLN A 364 -25.97 -25.04 -15.25
C GLN A 364 -26.36 -24.06 -14.13
N PRO A 365 -25.42 -23.25 -13.61
CA PRO A 365 -25.71 -22.22 -12.63
C PRO A 365 -26.52 -21.08 -13.25
N ASN A 366 -27.44 -20.50 -12.48
CA ASN A 366 -28.22 -19.33 -12.86
C ASN A 366 -28.78 -18.59 -11.63
N ASN A 367 -29.45 -17.47 -11.85
CA ASN A 367 -30.03 -16.62 -10.79
C ASN A 367 -31.08 -17.29 -9.89
N GLU A 368 -31.53 -18.51 -10.22
CA GLU A 368 -32.51 -19.28 -9.43
C GLU A 368 -31.89 -20.51 -8.72
N GLY A 369 -30.63 -20.87 -9.00
CA GLY A 369 -29.95 -22.00 -8.35
C GLY A 369 -28.73 -22.54 -9.12
N ARG A 370 -28.03 -23.51 -8.52
CA ARG A 370 -26.88 -24.23 -9.07
C ARG A 370 -27.35 -25.60 -9.57
N TRP A 371 -27.82 -25.69 -10.81
CA TRP A 371 -28.54 -26.89 -11.29
C TRP A 371 -27.61 -27.98 -11.80
N PHE A 372 -27.67 -29.16 -11.19
CA PHE A 372 -26.93 -30.36 -11.61
C PHE A 372 -27.88 -31.43 -12.14
N LYS A 373 -27.55 -31.94 -13.33
CA LYS A 373 -28.43 -32.76 -14.16
C LYS A 373 -27.67 -33.93 -14.77
N VAL A 374 -28.25 -35.12 -14.69
CA VAL A 374 -27.71 -36.32 -15.31
C VAL A 374 -28.78 -37.02 -16.14
N THR A 375 -28.44 -37.31 -17.39
CA THR A 375 -29.24 -38.13 -18.30
C THR A 375 -28.54 -39.48 -18.50
N TYR A 376 -29.20 -40.58 -18.14
CA TYR A 376 -28.70 -41.95 -18.31
C TYR A 376 -29.84 -42.92 -18.64
N ARG A 377 -29.69 -43.76 -19.67
CA ARG A 377 -30.71 -44.74 -20.13
C ARG A 377 -32.13 -44.15 -20.30
N ASP A 378 -32.24 -43.00 -20.97
CA ASP A 378 -33.48 -42.22 -21.17
C ASP A 378 -34.15 -41.72 -19.87
N MET A 379 -33.51 -41.86 -18.70
CA MET A 379 -33.92 -41.30 -17.41
C MET A 379 -33.14 -40.01 -17.14
N ILE A 380 -33.76 -39.07 -16.43
CA ILE A 380 -33.16 -37.78 -16.05
C ILE A 380 -33.30 -37.59 -14.53
N TRP A 381 -32.22 -37.17 -13.90
CA TRP A 381 -32.18 -36.62 -12.54
C TRP A 381 -31.70 -35.17 -12.67
N GLU A 382 -32.40 -34.23 -12.02
CA GLU A 382 -32.11 -32.80 -12.13
C GLU A 382 -32.50 -32.13 -10.80
N ARG A 383 -31.54 -31.40 -10.19
CA ARG A 383 -31.70 -30.80 -8.87
C ARG A 383 -30.87 -29.51 -8.76
N ASP A 384 -31.41 -28.54 -8.02
CA ASP A 384 -30.62 -27.42 -7.49
C ASP A 384 -29.72 -27.93 -6.35
N ILE A 385 -28.41 -27.92 -6.59
CA ILE A 385 -27.36 -28.30 -5.65
C ILE A 385 -26.69 -27.05 -5.10
N SER A 386 -27.49 -26.19 -4.47
CA SER A 386 -27.00 -25.02 -3.71
C SER A 386 -26.92 -25.28 -2.19
N ASP A 387 -27.39 -26.44 -1.71
CA ASP A 387 -27.54 -26.78 -0.28
C ASP A 387 -26.65 -27.95 0.18
N TRP A 388 -25.75 -28.45 -0.69
CA TRP A 388 -24.76 -29.48 -0.39
C TRP A 388 -23.33 -28.92 -0.29
N GLN A 389 -23.18 -27.59 -0.33
CA GLN A 389 -21.93 -26.87 -0.49
C GLN A 389 -21.87 -25.65 0.42
N PRO A 390 -20.67 -25.21 0.84
CA PRO A 390 -20.50 -23.90 1.47
C PRO A 390 -20.92 -22.75 0.52
N SER A 391 -21.43 -21.65 1.09
CA SER A 391 -21.90 -20.48 0.32
C SER A 391 -20.77 -19.56 -0.15
N ASP A 392 -19.57 -19.78 0.36
CA ASP A 392 -18.35 -18.98 0.21
C ASP A 392 -17.35 -19.58 -0.82
N ILE A 393 -17.66 -20.76 -1.38
CA ILE A 393 -16.83 -21.37 -2.43
C ILE A 393 -17.28 -21.01 -3.85
N SER A 394 -16.29 -20.64 -4.66
CA SER A 394 -16.39 -20.37 -6.10
C SER A 394 -16.10 -21.59 -6.97
N ALA A 395 -15.42 -22.61 -6.44
CA ALA A 395 -14.89 -23.72 -7.24
C ALA A 395 -14.63 -25.01 -6.45
N MET A 396 -14.77 -26.17 -7.12
CA MET A 396 -14.59 -27.51 -6.53
C MET A 396 -13.69 -28.41 -7.38
N ALA A 397 -13.05 -29.39 -6.75
CA ALA A 397 -12.36 -30.49 -7.44
C ALA A 397 -13.38 -31.47 -8.03
N PHE A 398 -12.97 -32.27 -9.03
CA PHE A 398 -13.83 -33.22 -9.73
C PHE A 398 -13.16 -34.60 -9.88
N ILE A 399 -13.94 -35.66 -9.62
CA ILE A 399 -13.48 -37.05 -9.60
C ILE A 399 -14.44 -37.99 -10.36
N ILE A 400 -13.88 -38.94 -11.10
CA ILE A 400 -14.58 -40.12 -11.62
C ILE A 400 -13.97 -41.35 -10.94
N SER A 401 -14.80 -42.20 -10.36
CA SER A 401 -14.36 -43.33 -9.53
C SER A 401 -15.10 -44.62 -9.88
N GLY A 402 -14.46 -45.77 -9.71
CA GLY A 402 -15.09 -47.08 -9.78
C GLY A 402 -14.47 -48.05 -8.78
N SER A 403 -15.30 -48.83 -8.09
CA SER A 403 -14.89 -49.67 -6.96
C SER A 403 -15.42 -51.10 -7.06
N THR A 404 -14.70 -52.05 -6.44
CA THR A 404 -15.15 -53.43 -6.19
C THR A 404 -14.74 -53.88 -4.78
N GLY A 405 -15.65 -54.51 -4.05
CA GLY A 405 -15.40 -55.09 -2.73
C GLY A 405 -15.15 -56.61 -2.79
N ALA A 406 -15.88 -57.37 -1.96
CA ALA A 406 -15.86 -58.85 -1.98
C ALA A 406 -16.66 -59.48 -3.14
N ARG A 407 -17.24 -58.63 -3.99
CA ARG A 407 -17.87 -58.91 -5.29
C ARG A 407 -17.18 -58.01 -6.30
N SER A 408 -17.22 -58.36 -7.59
CA SER A 408 -16.59 -57.57 -8.65
C SER A 408 -17.43 -57.58 -9.92
N ASP A 409 -17.39 -56.48 -10.65
CA ASP A 409 -17.70 -56.41 -12.08
C ASP A 409 -16.67 -55.50 -12.76
N ARG A 410 -16.72 -55.45 -14.10
CA ARG A 410 -15.85 -54.57 -14.88
C ARG A 410 -16.53 -53.20 -15.07
N HIS A 411 -15.92 -52.14 -14.53
CA HIS A 411 -16.45 -50.78 -14.60
C HIS A 411 -15.66 -49.94 -15.60
N THR A 412 -16.32 -49.48 -16.68
CA THR A 412 -15.66 -48.67 -17.71
C THR A 412 -16.48 -47.48 -18.18
N PHE A 413 -15.78 -46.40 -18.50
CA PHE A 413 -16.34 -45.18 -19.06
C PHE A 413 -15.66 -44.87 -20.40
N TYR A 414 -16.42 -44.82 -21.49
CA TYR A 414 -15.93 -44.23 -22.74
C TYR A 414 -16.07 -42.72 -22.65
N PHE A 415 -14.96 -42.03 -22.44
CA PHE A 415 -14.87 -40.58 -22.44
C PHE A 415 -15.03 -40.06 -23.88
N GLU A 416 -16.04 -39.22 -24.13
CA GLU A 416 -16.17 -38.53 -25.41
C GLU A 416 -15.65 -37.09 -25.34
N GLU A 417 -16.17 -36.29 -24.42
CA GLU A 417 -15.88 -34.86 -24.29
C GLU A 417 -16.24 -34.33 -22.89
N MET A 418 -15.50 -33.33 -22.41
CA MET A 418 -15.84 -32.54 -21.24
C MET A 418 -15.53 -31.07 -21.50
N ASN A 419 -16.42 -30.17 -21.10
CA ASN A 419 -16.19 -28.73 -21.14
C ASN A 419 -16.47 -28.14 -19.76
N TYR A 420 -15.56 -27.29 -19.27
CA TYR A 420 -15.68 -26.59 -17.99
C TYR A 420 -14.95 -25.25 -18.04
N TYR A 421 -15.13 -24.44 -17.00
CA TYR A 421 -14.33 -23.25 -16.76
C TYR A 421 -13.49 -23.46 -15.51
N ILE A 422 -12.22 -23.04 -15.54
CA ILE A 422 -11.37 -23.02 -14.35
C ILE A 422 -11.99 -22.07 -13.32
N GLY A 423 -12.04 -22.48 -12.05
CA GLY A 423 -12.49 -21.63 -10.95
C GLY A 423 -11.67 -20.35 -10.80
N THR A 424 -12.29 -19.32 -10.22
CA THR A 424 -11.61 -18.07 -9.81
C THR A 424 -11.53 -17.99 -8.28
N GLY A 425 -10.51 -17.31 -7.77
CA GLY A 425 -10.44 -16.82 -6.41
C GLY A 425 -10.72 -15.32 -6.37
N THR A 426 -11.49 -14.89 -5.37
CA THR A 426 -11.80 -13.46 -5.13
C THR A 426 -10.69 -12.85 -4.28
N VAL A 427 -9.94 -11.90 -4.84
CA VAL A 427 -8.89 -11.16 -4.15
C VAL A 427 -9.31 -9.70 -3.99
N HIS A 428 -9.42 -9.23 -2.74
CA HIS A 428 -9.58 -7.82 -2.43
C HIS A 428 -8.21 -7.16 -2.25
N VAL A 429 -8.01 -6.04 -2.93
CA VAL A 429 -6.79 -5.21 -2.84
C VAL A 429 -7.15 -3.84 -2.28
N ASP A 430 -6.72 -3.58 -1.05
CA ASP A 430 -6.90 -2.32 -0.35
C ASP A 430 -5.63 -1.44 -0.46
N TYR A 431 -5.81 -0.13 -0.40
CA TYR A 431 -4.71 0.85 -0.42
C TYR A 431 -4.92 1.86 0.73
N ARG A 432 -4.11 1.79 1.79
CA ARG A 432 -4.37 2.51 3.07
C ARG A 432 -3.22 3.40 3.52
N ASP A 433 -3.59 4.48 4.20
CA ASP A 433 -2.70 5.30 5.01
C ASP A 433 -2.31 4.51 6.26
N ARG A 434 -0.99 4.33 6.49
CA ARG A 434 -0.47 3.46 7.55
C ARG A 434 -0.71 3.98 8.96
N GLU A 435 -0.76 5.29 9.17
CA GLU A 435 -0.86 5.89 10.52
C GLU A 435 -2.32 6.02 10.98
N THR A 436 -3.23 6.28 10.04
CA THR A 436 -4.66 6.49 10.30
C THR A 436 -5.53 5.26 10.02
N GLY A 437 -5.09 4.39 9.11
CA GLY A 437 -5.89 3.27 8.59
C GLY A 437 -7.00 3.67 7.61
N GLU A 438 -7.05 4.93 7.14
CA GLU A 438 -8.05 5.37 6.16
C GLU A 438 -7.71 4.88 4.74
N ASP A 439 -8.74 4.54 3.97
CA ASP A 439 -8.61 4.09 2.58
C ASP A 439 -8.23 5.27 1.65
N ILE A 440 -7.07 5.17 0.98
CA ILE A 440 -6.57 6.18 0.02
C ILE A 440 -7.30 6.04 -1.32
N LEU A 441 -7.51 4.79 -1.75
CA LEU A 441 -8.25 4.42 -2.97
C LEU A 441 -9.37 3.44 -2.59
N PRO A 442 -10.46 3.33 -3.39
CA PRO A 442 -11.45 2.29 -3.21
C PRO A 442 -10.85 0.88 -3.38
N THR A 443 -11.28 -0.07 -2.55
CA THR A 443 -10.93 -1.50 -2.65
C THR A 443 -11.13 -2.02 -4.07
N GLU A 444 -10.08 -2.53 -4.69
CA GLU A 444 -10.15 -3.26 -5.96
C GLU A 444 -10.55 -4.72 -5.66
N THR A 445 -11.40 -5.32 -6.50
CA THR A 445 -11.87 -6.71 -6.32
C THR A 445 -11.61 -7.48 -7.60
N LEU A 446 -10.72 -8.46 -7.52
CA LEU A 446 -10.20 -9.22 -8.64
C LEU A 446 -10.73 -10.65 -8.60
N GLU A 447 -11.24 -11.13 -9.74
CA GLU A 447 -11.56 -12.53 -9.97
C GLU A 447 -10.43 -13.16 -10.79
N LEU A 448 -9.61 -13.99 -10.13
CA LEU A 448 -8.34 -14.50 -10.67
C LEU A 448 -8.37 -16.03 -10.77
N PRO A 449 -8.12 -16.64 -11.95
CA PRO A 449 -8.18 -18.11 -12.11
C PRO A 449 -7.21 -18.89 -11.20
N LEU A 450 -7.74 -19.89 -10.47
CA LEU A 450 -7.06 -20.72 -9.46
C LEU A 450 -5.88 -21.58 -9.97
N ARG A 451 -5.47 -21.43 -11.23
CA ARG A 451 -4.39 -22.21 -11.88
C ARG A 451 -3.10 -21.41 -12.04
N PHE A 452 -3.15 -20.08 -11.94
CA PHE A 452 -2.04 -19.22 -12.34
C PHE A 452 -1.60 -18.30 -11.21
N LEU A 453 -0.29 -18.07 -11.16
CA LEU A 453 0.28 -16.95 -10.44
C LEU A 453 -0.12 -15.65 -11.14
N HIS A 454 -0.50 -14.64 -10.37
CA HIS A 454 -0.92 -13.31 -10.83
C HIS A 454 -0.24 -12.22 -10.01
N THR A 455 0.37 -11.23 -10.66
CA THR A 455 1.00 -10.09 -9.99
C THR A 455 -0.02 -8.99 -9.68
N LEU A 456 -0.11 -8.56 -8.42
CA LEU A 456 -0.94 -7.44 -7.98
C LEU A 456 -0.23 -6.10 -8.25
N ASP A 457 -0.99 -5.05 -8.56
CA ASP A 457 -0.44 -3.71 -8.81
C ASP A 457 -0.40 -2.87 -7.53
N PRO A 458 0.77 -2.61 -6.91
CA PRO A 458 0.88 -1.87 -5.66
C PRO A 458 0.62 -0.36 -5.77
N LYS A 459 0.36 0.17 -6.99
CA LYS A 459 0.12 1.61 -7.25
C LYS A 459 1.22 2.54 -6.69
N ASN A 460 2.47 2.08 -6.73
CA ASN A 460 3.62 2.73 -6.11
C ASN A 460 4.50 3.57 -7.07
N ARG A 461 4.07 3.77 -8.32
CA ARG A 461 4.81 4.54 -9.34
C ARG A 461 4.50 6.02 -9.21
N GLU A 462 5.41 6.89 -9.68
CA GLU A 462 5.17 8.36 -9.68
C GLU A 462 3.92 8.77 -10.49
N SER A 463 3.50 7.94 -11.44
CA SER A 463 2.30 8.13 -12.26
C SER A 463 0.99 7.75 -11.57
N ASP A 464 1.05 7.04 -10.43
CA ASP A 464 -0.13 6.48 -9.78
C ASP A 464 -0.79 7.47 -8.82
N GLU A 465 -2.09 7.27 -8.58
CA GLU A 465 -2.91 8.19 -7.79
C GLU A 465 -2.41 8.41 -6.35
N PRO A 466 -1.92 7.40 -5.58
CA PRO A 466 -1.35 7.64 -4.25
C PRO A 466 -0.17 8.63 -4.28
N TYR A 467 0.77 8.46 -5.22
CA TYR A 467 1.93 9.36 -5.34
C TYR A 467 1.51 10.80 -5.62
N GLN A 468 0.54 10.98 -6.51
CA GLN A 468 -0.06 12.28 -6.86
C GLN A 468 -0.88 12.87 -5.71
N LEU A 469 -1.49 12.03 -4.87
CA LEU A 469 -2.20 12.43 -3.65
C LEU A 469 -1.28 12.78 -2.47
N GLY A 470 0.04 12.59 -2.60
CA GLY A 470 1.02 12.94 -1.57
C GLY A 470 1.47 11.77 -0.67
N TYR A 471 1.35 10.53 -1.16
CA TYR A 471 1.74 9.32 -0.45
C TYR A 471 2.95 8.63 -1.08
N ASP A 472 3.82 8.04 -0.26
CA ASP A 472 4.89 7.13 -0.69
C ASP A 472 4.63 5.71 -0.17
N TYR A 473 4.95 4.70 -0.98
CA TYR A 473 4.71 3.29 -0.64
C TYR A 473 5.61 2.85 0.53
N TYR A 474 5.00 2.19 1.53
CA TYR A 474 5.69 1.70 2.71
C TYR A 474 5.87 0.17 2.71
N GLY A 475 4.83 -0.58 2.36
CA GLY A 475 4.82 -2.04 2.51
C GLY A 475 3.44 -2.65 2.28
N VAL A 476 3.25 -3.90 2.70
CA VAL A 476 2.02 -4.66 2.45
C VAL A 476 1.66 -5.54 3.65
N GLU A 477 0.37 -5.54 4.01
CA GLU A 477 -0.24 -6.47 4.97
C GLU A 477 -1.07 -7.51 4.22
N PHE A 478 -0.97 -8.78 4.61
CA PHE A 478 -1.61 -9.91 3.95
C PHE A 478 -1.84 -11.05 4.95
N ASN A 479 -2.90 -11.83 4.75
CA ASN A 479 -3.33 -12.90 5.67
C ASN A 479 -3.21 -14.30 5.04
N THR A 480 -2.29 -14.52 4.10
CA THR A 480 -2.20 -15.76 3.32
C THR A 480 -0.77 -16.17 2.98
N GLU A 481 -0.45 -17.45 3.13
CA GLU A 481 0.82 -18.08 2.74
C GLU A 481 1.03 -18.17 1.21
N HIS A 482 0.05 -17.70 0.43
CA HIS A 482 0.03 -17.79 -1.04
C HIS A 482 0.28 -16.44 -1.74
N PHE A 483 0.92 -15.50 -1.04
CA PHE A 483 1.30 -14.18 -1.56
C PHE A 483 2.79 -13.91 -1.28
N ASP A 484 3.55 -13.54 -2.30
CA ASP A 484 4.95 -13.13 -2.19
C ASP A 484 5.04 -11.59 -2.10
N PRO A 485 5.38 -11.01 -0.93
CA PRO A 485 5.48 -9.56 -0.78
C PRO A 485 6.71 -8.92 -1.44
N SER A 486 7.62 -9.73 -2.04
CA SER A 486 8.81 -9.25 -2.77
C SER A 486 8.57 -9.10 -4.27
N THR A 487 7.66 -9.87 -4.86
CA THR A 487 7.22 -9.73 -6.27
C THR A 487 5.81 -9.18 -6.42
N PHE A 488 5.01 -9.20 -5.36
CA PHE A 488 3.56 -8.94 -5.33
C PHE A 488 2.73 -10.00 -6.07
N ASP A 489 3.28 -11.20 -6.26
CA ASP A 489 2.57 -12.32 -6.86
C ASP A 489 1.63 -13.02 -5.85
N ILE A 490 0.42 -13.36 -6.30
CA ILE A 490 -0.55 -14.17 -5.55
C ILE A 490 -0.93 -15.44 -6.33
N MET A 491 -1.08 -16.56 -5.63
CA MET A 491 -1.75 -17.76 -6.13
C MET A 491 -3.20 -17.78 -5.61
N PRO A 492 -4.22 -17.54 -6.47
CA PRO A 492 -5.60 -17.38 -6.02
C PRO A 492 -6.18 -18.66 -5.40
N GLN A 493 -6.99 -18.48 -4.36
CA GLN A 493 -7.60 -19.56 -3.59
C GLN A 493 -9.12 -19.63 -3.75
N PRO A 494 -9.76 -20.80 -3.55
CA PRO A 494 -11.23 -20.98 -3.69
C PRO A 494 -12.04 -20.33 -2.55
N PHE A 495 -11.42 -19.45 -1.76
CA PHE A 495 -11.98 -18.65 -0.68
C PHE A 495 -11.46 -17.21 -0.80
N HIS A 496 -12.12 -16.24 -0.17
CA HIS A 496 -11.75 -14.82 -0.30
C HIS A 496 -10.37 -14.53 0.33
N GLN A 497 -9.54 -13.77 -0.38
CA GLN A 497 -8.22 -13.32 0.10
C GLN A 497 -8.17 -11.79 0.14
N ASN A 498 -7.45 -11.22 1.12
CA ASN A 498 -7.23 -9.78 1.23
C ASN A 498 -5.74 -9.46 1.24
N VAL A 499 -5.34 -8.44 0.47
CA VAL A 499 -4.01 -7.82 0.48
C VAL A 499 -4.20 -6.31 0.65
N THR A 500 -3.47 -5.69 1.59
CA THR A 500 -3.55 -4.24 1.87
C THR A 500 -2.18 -3.61 1.64
N PHE A 501 -2.05 -2.80 0.59
CA PHE A 501 -0.85 -1.99 0.36
C PHE A 501 -0.90 -0.74 1.27
N LEU A 502 0.18 -0.52 2.01
CA LEU A 502 0.34 0.56 2.98
C LEU A 502 1.21 1.68 2.43
N PHE A 503 0.83 2.91 2.75
CA PHE A 503 1.55 4.12 2.34
C PHE A 503 1.72 5.11 3.51
N ASP A 504 2.79 5.89 3.45
CA ASP A 504 3.06 7.02 4.35
C ASP A 504 2.75 8.35 3.67
N ARG A 505 2.18 9.31 4.42
CA ARG A 505 2.01 10.70 3.95
C ARG A 505 3.36 11.39 3.88
N VAL A 506 3.66 12.01 2.75
CA VAL A 506 4.94 12.69 2.51
C VAL A 506 4.95 14.05 3.21
N PRO A 507 5.84 14.29 4.19
CA PRO A 507 5.91 15.56 4.90
C PRO A 507 6.51 16.65 4.00
N SER A 508 5.85 17.80 3.91
CA SER A 508 6.31 18.96 3.14
C SER A 508 5.60 20.23 3.64
N ASN A 509 6.19 21.40 3.40
CA ASN A 509 5.59 22.67 3.80
C ASN A 509 5.97 23.82 2.85
N ILE A 510 5.15 24.86 2.91
CA ILE A 510 5.30 26.09 2.12
C ILE A 510 6.01 27.13 2.97
N LYS A 511 7.12 27.65 2.46
CA LYS A 511 7.98 28.63 3.10
C LYS A 511 7.57 30.05 2.71
N ILE A 512 7.12 30.83 3.68
CA ILE A 512 6.57 32.18 3.48
C ILE A 512 7.56 33.21 3.98
N ASN A 513 8.06 34.03 3.06
CA ASN A 513 8.98 35.13 3.34
C ASN A 513 8.21 36.44 3.45
N HIS A 514 8.56 37.29 4.43
CA HIS A 514 7.89 38.57 4.69
C HIS A 514 8.85 39.73 4.46
N ILE A 515 8.58 40.55 3.44
CA ILE A 515 9.49 41.61 2.96
C ILE A 515 8.80 42.97 2.84
N ASP A 516 9.58 44.05 2.87
CA ASP A 516 9.11 45.37 2.45
C ASP A 516 9.13 45.55 0.91
N GLU A 517 8.67 46.72 0.46
CA GLU A 517 8.69 47.14 -0.95
C GLU A 517 10.11 47.23 -1.57
N GLU A 518 11.17 47.32 -0.76
CA GLU A 518 12.57 47.27 -1.22
C GLU A 518 13.14 45.84 -1.25
N GLY A 519 12.41 44.85 -0.71
CA GLY A 519 12.80 43.45 -0.64
C GLY A 519 13.59 43.07 0.62
N VAL A 520 13.61 43.92 1.65
CA VAL A 520 14.30 43.65 2.92
C VAL A 520 13.43 42.76 3.82
N ALA A 521 14.01 41.71 4.39
CA ALA A 521 13.32 40.80 5.29
C ALA A 521 12.89 41.50 6.60
N LEU A 522 11.58 41.57 6.83
CA LEU A 522 10.99 42.19 8.02
C LEU A 522 11.14 41.28 9.24
N ARG A 523 10.96 39.97 9.04
CA ARG A 523 11.09 38.90 10.04
C ARG A 523 11.68 37.64 9.42
N GLU A 524 11.98 36.65 10.26
CA GLU A 524 12.30 35.29 9.79
C GLU A 524 11.10 34.67 9.04
N PRO A 525 11.33 33.81 8.03
CA PRO A 525 10.26 33.13 7.31
C PRO A 525 9.37 32.29 8.22
N THR A 526 8.10 32.16 7.83
CA THR A 526 7.16 31.20 8.40
C THR A 526 6.97 29.99 7.48
N TYR A 527 6.34 28.93 8.00
CA TYR A 527 6.08 27.70 7.27
C TYR A 527 4.62 27.28 7.50
N GLN A 528 3.93 26.81 6.46
CA GLN A 528 2.53 26.37 6.52
C GLN A 528 2.31 25.09 5.71
N GLY A 529 1.31 24.29 6.15
CA GLY A 529 1.15 22.90 5.75
C GLY A 529 2.12 21.97 6.49
N GLU A 530 1.75 20.70 6.59
CA GLU A 530 2.56 19.64 7.19
C GLU A 530 2.87 18.52 6.19
N PHE A 531 2.00 18.30 5.19
CA PHE A 531 2.12 17.21 4.21
C PHE A 531 1.80 17.65 2.77
N VAL A 532 2.34 16.92 1.80
CA VAL A 532 2.01 17.08 0.37
C VAL A 532 0.50 16.96 0.13
N ASN A 533 0.00 17.71 -0.87
CA ASN A 533 -1.40 17.77 -1.31
C ASN A 533 -2.40 18.35 -0.28
N GLU A 534 -1.94 18.73 0.92
CA GLU A 534 -2.71 19.52 1.86
C GLU A 534 -3.07 20.89 1.26
N SER A 535 -4.29 21.37 1.53
CA SER A 535 -4.80 22.66 1.04
C SER A 535 -4.52 23.74 2.08
N VAL A 536 -3.83 24.80 1.69
CA VAL A 536 -3.29 25.82 2.60
C VAL A 536 -3.71 27.22 2.14
N ASP A 537 -4.26 28.01 3.07
CA ASP A 537 -4.52 29.44 2.90
C ASP A 537 -3.31 30.26 3.41
N ILE A 538 -2.56 30.84 2.48
CA ILE A 538 -1.40 31.71 2.74
C ILE A 538 -1.88 33.07 3.29
N LEU A 539 -2.18 33.10 4.58
CA LEU A 539 -2.64 34.32 5.27
C LEU A 539 -1.47 35.26 5.63
N PRO A 540 -1.55 36.56 5.30
CA PRO A 540 -0.58 37.55 5.79
C PRO A 540 -0.63 37.70 7.31
N GLU A 541 0.53 37.60 7.96
CA GLU A 541 0.67 37.94 9.39
C GLU A 541 0.64 39.46 9.61
N GLU A 542 0.18 39.89 10.79
CA GLU A 542 0.36 41.26 11.27
C GLU A 542 1.84 41.54 11.58
N ILE A 543 2.41 42.58 10.97
CA ILE A 543 3.78 43.05 11.23
C ILE A 543 3.71 44.49 11.75
N PRO A 544 4.22 44.80 12.95
CA PRO A 544 4.08 46.14 13.54
C PRO A 544 4.60 47.26 12.62
N TYR A 545 3.77 48.28 12.40
CA TYR A 545 3.99 49.44 11.50
C TYR A 545 3.93 49.13 9.99
N TYR A 546 3.57 47.91 9.60
CA TYR A 546 3.54 47.44 8.21
C TYR A 546 2.19 46.80 7.84
N GLN A 547 1.59 47.29 6.76
CA GLN A 547 0.38 46.72 6.17
C GLN A 547 0.75 45.82 4.98
N TYR A 548 0.12 44.66 4.86
CA TYR A 548 0.23 43.81 3.68
C TYR A 548 -0.31 44.54 2.44
N LEU A 549 0.41 44.49 1.31
CA LEU A 549 0.01 45.11 0.05
C LEU A 549 -0.39 44.07 -1.00
N TYR A 550 0.50 43.12 -1.28
CA TYR A 550 0.34 42.09 -2.31
C TYR A 550 1.38 40.98 -2.14
N GLU A 551 1.12 39.83 -2.75
CA GLU A 551 2.06 38.74 -2.92
C GLU A 551 2.98 38.96 -4.13
N ARG A 552 4.30 38.84 -3.94
CA ARG A 552 5.26 38.95 -5.04
C ARG A 552 5.00 37.84 -6.04
N ASP A 553 5.28 38.13 -7.30
CA ASP A 553 5.20 37.16 -8.41
C ASP A 553 3.77 36.63 -8.73
N GLY A 554 2.74 37.05 -7.98
CA GLY A 554 1.31 36.84 -8.30
C GLY A 554 0.79 35.42 -8.09
N GLN A 555 1.34 34.71 -7.10
CA GLN A 555 0.95 33.36 -6.73
C GLN A 555 -0.44 33.35 -6.05
N PRO A 556 -1.26 32.30 -6.18
CA PRO A 556 -2.56 32.25 -5.49
C PRO A 556 -2.37 32.02 -3.99
N LEU A 557 -3.09 32.79 -3.15
CA LEU A 557 -3.03 32.62 -1.69
C LEU A 557 -3.74 31.34 -1.20
N GLU A 558 -4.74 30.83 -1.93
CA GLU A 558 -5.27 29.47 -1.74
C GLU A 558 -4.46 28.52 -2.62
N THR A 559 -3.77 27.55 -2.01
CA THR A 559 -2.83 26.69 -2.74
C THR A 559 -2.74 25.28 -2.14
N ARG A 560 -1.90 24.42 -2.73
CA ARG A 560 -1.58 23.08 -2.20
C ARG A 560 -0.10 22.87 -2.04
N VAL A 561 0.27 22.14 -0.99
CA VAL A 561 1.64 21.72 -0.71
C VAL A 561 2.13 20.74 -1.79
N THR A 562 3.34 20.91 -2.31
CA THR A 562 3.97 20.01 -3.30
C THR A 562 5.17 19.24 -2.74
N ARG A 563 5.63 18.23 -3.49
CA ARG A 563 6.91 17.53 -3.22
C ARG A 563 8.13 18.44 -3.42
N ASP A 564 8.06 19.37 -4.38
CA ASP A 564 9.07 20.42 -4.57
C ASP A 564 8.95 21.53 -3.50
N GLU A 565 10.09 22.13 -3.09
CA GLU A 565 10.14 23.27 -2.14
C GLU A 565 9.39 24.48 -2.72
N GLN A 566 8.32 24.92 -2.04
CA GLN A 566 7.54 26.09 -2.42
C GLN A 566 7.94 27.31 -1.57
N GLU A 567 8.37 28.38 -2.24
CA GLU A 567 8.49 29.70 -1.61
C GLU A 567 7.35 30.63 -2.01
N TYR A 568 6.84 31.37 -1.01
CA TYR A 568 5.98 32.53 -1.16
C TYR A 568 6.66 33.76 -0.58
N TRP A 569 6.29 34.94 -1.07
CA TRP A 569 6.92 36.21 -0.73
C TRP A 569 5.85 37.31 -0.56
N LEU A 570 5.43 37.56 0.68
CA LEU A 570 4.42 38.58 0.98
C LEU A 570 5.08 39.95 1.14
N VAL A 571 4.59 40.93 0.38
CA VAL A 571 5.12 42.30 0.34
C VAL A 571 4.27 43.21 1.22
N TYR A 572 4.93 43.95 2.09
CA TYR A 572 4.33 44.88 3.03
C TYR A 572 4.83 46.31 2.78
N GLY A 573 3.93 47.27 2.91
CA GLY A 573 4.22 48.70 2.86
C GLY A 573 4.11 49.32 4.24
N LEU A 574 4.71 50.49 4.42
CA LEU A 574 4.56 51.23 5.67
C LEU A 574 3.11 51.66 5.88
N GLU A 575 2.65 51.57 7.13
CA GLU A 575 1.43 52.28 7.53
C GLU A 575 1.65 53.80 7.45
N SER A 576 0.59 54.53 7.07
CA SER A 576 0.57 55.99 7.07
C SER A 576 0.95 56.59 8.44
N THR A 577 1.16 57.91 8.50
CA THR A 577 1.39 58.63 9.76
C THR A 577 0.38 58.19 10.85
N PRO A 578 0.85 57.77 12.05
CA PRO A 578 -0.03 57.30 13.10
C PRO A 578 -1.11 58.31 13.46
N GLN A 579 -2.32 57.84 13.74
CA GLN A 579 -3.41 58.73 14.12
C GLN A 579 -3.15 59.38 15.50
N PRO A 580 -3.70 60.58 15.77
CA PRO A 580 -3.58 61.21 17.07
C PRO A 580 -4.20 60.34 18.17
N VAL A 581 -3.52 60.18 19.30
CA VAL A 581 -4.03 59.48 20.50
C VAL A 581 -4.34 60.46 21.64
N ASP A 582 -5.10 60.01 22.63
CA ASP A 582 -5.56 60.85 23.74
C ASP A 582 -4.39 61.19 24.69
N PRO A 583 -4.06 62.48 24.94
CA PRO A 583 -3.00 62.86 25.87
C PRO A 583 -3.31 62.54 27.35
N LEU A 584 -4.51 62.07 27.67
CA LEU A 584 -4.89 61.54 28.99
C LEU A 584 -4.97 59.99 29.02
N ASP A 585 -5.05 59.33 27.86
CA ASP A 585 -5.16 57.87 27.70
C ASP A 585 -4.56 57.41 26.34
N PRO A 586 -3.21 57.31 26.21
CA PRO A 586 -2.58 57.19 24.89
C PRO A 586 -2.87 55.91 24.11
N ASP A 587 -3.54 54.92 24.70
CA ASP A 587 -4.01 53.71 24.00
C ASP A 587 -5.30 53.96 23.18
N THR A 588 -5.93 55.12 23.35
CA THR A 588 -7.17 55.51 22.69
C THR A 588 -6.90 56.52 21.57
N GLN A 589 -7.23 56.17 20.31
CA GLN A 589 -7.18 57.11 19.17
C GLN A 589 -8.28 58.18 19.27
N VAL A 590 -7.98 59.40 18.84
CA VAL A 590 -8.88 60.57 18.92
C VAL A 590 -8.82 61.45 17.67
N ASN A 591 -9.84 62.29 17.48
CA ASN A 591 -9.94 63.25 16.38
C ASN A 591 -10.02 64.70 16.93
N PRO A 592 -8.90 65.44 16.99
CA PRO A 592 -8.85 66.79 17.56
C PRO A 592 -9.47 67.88 16.66
N GLU A 593 -10.12 68.87 17.28
CA GLU A 593 -10.57 70.09 16.59
C GLU A 593 -9.36 70.97 16.24
N ASN A 594 -9.22 71.32 14.96
CA ASN A 594 -8.08 72.05 14.36
C ASN A 594 -6.77 71.22 14.27
N PRO A 595 -6.71 70.16 13.43
CA PRO A 595 -5.43 69.53 13.10
C PRO A 595 -4.46 70.53 12.45
N PRO A 596 -3.15 70.38 12.65
CA PRO A 596 -2.12 71.19 12.00
C PRO A 596 -1.94 70.79 10.52
N GLU A 597 -1.25 71.62 9.75
CA GLU A 597 -0.67 71.21 8.47
C GLU A 597 0.63 70.42 8.75
N ILE A 598 0.65 69.15 8.35
CA ILE A 598 1.73 68.17 8.56
C ILE A 598 1.95 67.44 7.22
N ASP A 599 3.18 66.99 6.96
CA ASP A 599 3.54 66.25 5.75
C ASP A 599 3.01 64.79 5.81
N GLU A 600 2.54 64.28 4.68
CA GLU A 600 2.05 62.90 4.54
C GLU A 600 3.22 61.90 4.44
N GLU A 601 4.36 62.32 3.86
CA GLU A 601 5.53 61.45 3.58
C GLU A 601 6.66 61.56 4.63
N GLN A 602 6.33 61.41 5.92
CA GLN A 602 7.32 61.51 7.01
C GLN A 602 8.16 60.24 7.28
N GLY A 603 7.79 59.10 6.69
CA GLY A 603 8.49 57.82 6.91
C GLY A 603 8.40 57.30 8.35
N PHE A 604 9.44 56.61 8.82
CA PHE A 604 9.45 55.94 10.12
C PHE A 604 9.44 56.88 11.34
N VAL A 605 9.89 58.14 11.20
CA VAL A 605 10.01 59.08 12.33
C VAL A 605 9.14 60.30 12.09
N SER A 606 7.89 60.22 12.54
CA SER A 606 6.83 61.17 12.23
C SER A 606 6.47 62.08 13.40
N LEU A 607 6.11 63.33 13.06
CA LEU A 607 5.33 64.23 13.88
C LEU A 607 3.86 63.98 13.53
N ASP A 608 3.10 63.42 14.46
CA ASP A 608 1.76 62.87 14.17
C ASP A 608 0.67 63.92 14.45
N PHE A 609 0.88 64.76 15.46
CA PHE A 609 -0.07 65.81 15.86
C PHE A 609 0.62 66.98 16.58
N VAL A 610 0.04 68.17 16.45
CA VAL A 610 0.41 69.41 17.16
C VAL A 610 -0.85 70.24 17.42
N SER A 611 -1.16 70.55 18.68
CA SER A 611 -2.27 71.46 19.03
C SER A 611 -2.05 72.88 18.51
N GLN A 612 -3.06 73.43 17.83
CA GLN A 612 -3.12 74.85 17.49
C GLN A 612 -3.62 75.68 18.68
N PHE A 613 -2.72 76.36 19.40
CA PHE A 613 -3.06 77.10 20.62
C PHE A 613 -4.03 78.28 20.36
N GLN A 614 -5.18 78.30 21.04
CA GLN A 614 -6.19 79.37 20.91
C GLN A 614 -6.37 80.14 22.22
N PHE A 615 -6.05 81.44 22.23
CA PHE A 615 -6.20 82.32 23.41
C PHE A 615 -7.58 83.00 23.51
N GLY A 616 -8.55 82.58 22.69
CA GLY A 616 -9.94 83.08 22.73
C GLY A 616 -10.09 84.58 22.43
N THR A 617 -11.08 85.21 23.07
CA THR A 617 -11.29 86.67 23.02
C THR A 617 -11.05 87.26 24.41
N VAL A 618 -10.00 88.07 24.55
CA VAL A 618 -9.52 88.59 25.83
C VAL A 618 -9.56 90.11 25.92
N GLY A 619 -9.76 90.63 27.13
CA GLY A 619 -9.78 92.07 27.40
C GLY A 619 -8.38 92.65 27.60
N ILE A 620 -8.02 93.64 26.79
CA ILE A 620 -6.77 94.41 26.89
C ILE A 620 -6.56 94.96 28.30
N ARG A 621 -5.33 94.85 28.80
CA ARG A 621 -4.90 95.37 30.11
C ARG A 621 -3.83 96.45 29.96
N SER A 622 -3.69 97.27 30.99
CA SER A 622 -2.68 98.34 31.09
C SER A 622 -1.40 97.91 31.83
N GLU A 623 -1.14 96.60 31.89
CA GLU A 623 -0.03 95.98 32.60
C GLU A 623 0.36 94.66 31.90
N THR A 624 1.58 94.17 32.12
CA THR A 624 2.02 92.87 31.58
C THR A 624 1.05 91.78 32.06
N THR A 625 0.42 91.11 31.10
CA THR A 625 -0.70 90.21 31.35
C THR A 625 -0.49 88.90 30.63
N THR A 626 -0.85 87.83 31.31
CA THR A 626 -0.83 86.47 30.78
C THR A 626 -2.26 86.05 30.43
N TYR A 627 -2.44 85.44 29.26
CA TYR A 627 -3.71 84.89 28.80
C TYR A 627 -3.53 83.39 28.55
N ASP A 628 -4.31 82.56 29.22
CA ASP A 628 -4.24 81.12 29.07
C ASP A 628 -4.90 80.66 27.76
N ALA A 629 -4.42 79.56 27.19
CA ALA A 629 -5.00 78.94 26.01
C ALA A 629 -6.21 78.07 26.39
N LEU A 630 -7.18 77.99 25.48
CA LEU A 630 -8.25 77.01 25.56
C LEU A 630 -7.65 75.58 25.47
N PRO A 631 -8.18 74.61 26.22
CA PRO A 631 -7.83 73.19 26.06
C PRO A 631 -8.07 72.69 24.63
N GLN A 632 -7.29 71.70 24.21
CA GLN A 632 -7.50 71.00 22.95
C GLN A 632 -8.83 70.25 23.00
N LYS A 633 -9.76 70.58 22.10
CA LYS A 633 -11.07 69.93 22.02
C LYS A 633 -11.03 68.76 21.04
N LEU A 634 -11.90 67.76 21.25
CA LEU A 634 -12.12 66.63 20.35
C LEU A 634 -13.44 66.80 19.57
N LEU A 635 -13.45 66.40 18.30
CA LEU A 635 -14.60 66.50 17.40
C LEU A 635 -15.61 65.36 17.59
N GLN A 636 -15.14 64.16 17.93
CA GLN A 636 -15.95 62.95 18.11
C GLN A 636 -15.49 62.15 19.35
N PRO A 637 -15.71 62.69 20.58
CA PRO A 637 -15.33 62.02 21.83
C PRO A 637 -16.29 60.86 22.17
N ALA A 638 -15.79 59.87 22.92
CA ALA A 638 -16.60 58.75 23.41
C ALA A 638 -17.70 59.19 24.41
N ASP A 639 -17.42 60.19 25.25
CA ASP A 639 -18.43 60.92 26.02
C ASP A 639 -18.50 62.38 25.51
N PRO A 640 -19.65 62.85 24.98
CA PRO A 640 -19.85 64.26 24.60
C PRO A 640 -19.56 65.29 25.70
N ASN A 641 -19.52 64.88 26.98
CA ASN A 641 -19.21 65.73 28.12
C ASN A 641 -17.70 65.75 28.47
N ASP A 642 -16.90 64.82 27.94
CA ASP A 642 -15.46 64.70 28.19
C ASP A 642 -14.66 64.92 26.90
N ASN A 643 -14.82 66.12 26.33
CA ASN A 643 -14.30 66.48 25.01
C ASN A 643 -13.12 67.46 25.03
N LEU A 644 -12.55 67.76 26.20
CA LEU A 644 -11.44 68.69 26.40
C LEU A 644 -10.18 67.96 26.90
N ARG A 645 -9.02 68.38 26.41
CA ARG A 645 -7.71 67.76 26.66
C ARG A 645 -6.63 68.82 26.88
N PRO A 646 -5.52 68.46 27.56
CA PRO A 646 -4.26 69.16 27.42
C PRO A 646 -3.96 69.48 25.95
N ASN A 647 -3.44 70.68 25.68
CA ASN A 647 -2.78 70.92 24.40
C ASN A 647 -1.56 69.98 24.31
N TYR A 648 -1.26 69.41 23.14
CA TYR A 648 -0.23 68.39 23.03
C TYR A 648 0.49 68.34 21.68
N VAL A 649 1.59 67.59 21.65
CA VAL A 649 2.34 67.18 20.47
C VAL A 649 2.57 65.68 20.52
N GLN A 650 2.48 64.99 19.38
CA GLN A 650 2.71 63.56 19.26
C GLN A 650 3.83 63.27 18.27
N VAL A 651 4.75 62.38 18.64
CA VAL A 651 5.88 61.92 17.82
C VAL A 651 5.94 60.40 17.85
N SER A 652 6.14 59.76 16.70
CA SER A 652 6.36 58.31 16.62
C SER A 652 7.69 57.99 15.95
N ASP A 653 8.56 57.22 16.63
CA ASP A 653 9.76 56.62 16.03
C ASP A 653 9.54 55.11 15.86
N ARG A 654 9.23 54.71 14.62
CA ARG A 654 8.84 53.36 14.20
C ARG A 654 10.03 52.53 13.70
N ARG A 655 11.26 53.04 13.80
CA ARG A 655 12.46 52.36 13.31
C ARG A 655 12.82 51.14 14.16
N ARG A 656 13.25 50.06 13.50
CA ARG A 656 13.84 48.86 14.13
C ARG A 656 15.09 49.22 14.94
N GLU A 657 15.99 49.99 14.31
CA GLU A 657 17.19 50.57 14.91
C GLU A 657 16.96 52.08 15.15
N ASN A 658 16.67 52.50 16.38
CA ASN A 658 16.38 53.90 16.68
C ASN A 658 17.64 54.67 17.15
N SER A 659 18.17 55.53 16.28
CA SER A 659 19.29 56.44 16.59
C SER A 659 18.92 57.60 17.52
N GLY A 660 17.63 57.73 17.88
CA GLY A 660 17.05 58.81 18.67
C GLY A 660 16.51 59.95 17.81
N TRP A 661 15.88 60.92 18.47
CA TRP A 661 15.24 62.09 17.86
C TRP A 661 15.22 63.29 18.81
N THR A 662 15.04 64.49 18.27
CA THR A 662 14.96 65.76 19.01
C THR A 662 13.82 66.61 18.46
N LEU A 663 12.88 66.98 19.33
CA LEU A 663 11.73 67.83 19.04
C LEU A 663 12.01 69.26 19.52
N ARG A 664 11.92 70.23 18.62
CA ARG A 664 12.07 71.67 18.91
C ARG A 664 10.80 72.44 18.58
N ALA A 665 10.60 73.54 19.32
CA ALA A 665 9.60 74.56 19.03
C ALA A 665 10.28 75.93 18.89
N THR A 666 9.96 76.65 17.82
CA THR A 666 10.46 78.02 17.56
C THR A 666 9.29 78.93 17.25
N LEU A 667 9.04 79.96 18.06
CA LEU A 667 8.12 81.04 17.69
C LEU A 667 8.77 81.84 16.55
N ARG A 668 8.29 81.68 15.31
CA ARG A 668 8.93 82.23 14.10
C ARG A 668 9.02 83.75 14.15
N GLU A 669 7.88 84.38 14.40
CA GLU A 669 7.62 85.81 14.26
C GLU A 669 6.76 86.31 15.45
N PRO A 670 6.72 87.62 15.73
CA PRO A 670 5.81 88.17 16.74
C PRO A 670 4.34 87.89 16.41
N PHE A 671 3.47 87.92 17.42
CA PHE A 671 2.02 87.91 17.19
C PHE A 671 1.61 89.17 16.43
N GLU A 672 1.12 89.01 15.20
CA GLU A 672 0.76 90.09 14.28
C GLU A 672 -0.73 90.05 13.93
N SER A 673 -1.32 91.21 13.65
CA SER A 673 -2.71 91.35 13.19
C SER A 673 -2.81 91.55 11.68
N ASP A 674 -4.03 91.39 11.15
CA ASP A 674 -4.35 91.64 9.72
C ASP A 674 -4.00 93.07 9.24
N GLU A 675 -3.73 94.00 10.16
CA GLU A 675 -3.34 95.40 9.91
C GLU A 675 -1.82 95.65 10.08
N GLY A 676 -1.01 94.61 10.34
CA GLY A 676 0.44 94.72 10.54
C GLY A 676 0.88 95.23 11.91
N HIS A 677 0.00 95.19 12.92
CA HIS A 677 0.35 95.55 14.30
C HIS A 677 0.92 94.33 15.03
N GLN A 678 2.11 94.45 15.63
CA GLN A 678 2.80 93.37 16.34
C GLN A 678 2.74 93.52 17.87
N LEU A 679 2.56 92.41 18.59
CA LEU A 679 2.72 92.34 20.05
C LEU A 679 4.19 92.21 20.44
N THR A 680 4.97 93.26 20.22
CA THR A 680 6.44 93.23 20.39
C THR A 680 6.86 92.83 21.81
N GLY A 681 7.60 91.73 21.90
CA GLY A 681 8.07 91.14 23.15
C GLY A 681 7.11 90.15 23.81
N ALA A 682 5.96 89.85 23.21
CA ALA A 682 5.10 88.74 23.65
C ALA A 682 5.79 87.39 23.48
N ARG A 683 5.46 86.43 24.35
CA ARG A 683 6.05 85.10 24.40
C ARG A 683 5.03 84.04 24.81
N ILE A 684 5.23 82.81 24.36
CA ILE A 684 4.38 81.67 24.76
C ILE A 684 5.09 80.94 25.90
N LEU A 685 4.40 80.76 27.02
CA LEU A 685 4.83 79.94 28.14
C LEU A 685 4.18 78.57 27.99
N LEU A 686 4.99 77.51 28.05
CA LEU A 686 4.58 76.12 28.12
C LEU A 686 4.90 75.66 29.54
N ASP A 687 3.86 75.41 30.33
CA ASP A 687 3.92 74.94 31.71
C ASP A 687 3.41 73.49 31.80
N ASN A 688 3.74 72.81 32.90
CA ASN A 688 3.27 71.45 33.19
C ASN A 688 3.52 70.46 32.03
N ILE A 689 4.67 70.61 31.37
CA ILE A 689 5.08 69.78 30.24
C ILE A 689 5.39 68.37 30.77
N ASP A 690 4.70 67.37 30.24
CA ASP A 690 4.79 65.97 30.68
C ASP A 690 4.74 65.01 29.47
N VAL A 691 5.30 63.80 29.61
CA VAL A 691 5.41 62.81 28.52
C VAL A 691 4.67 61.53 28.90
N VAL A 692 3.77 61.08 28.02
CA VAL A 692 3.07 59.79 28.13
C VAL A 692 3.17 58.98 26.83
N THR A 693 2.82 57.70 26.92
CA THR A 693 2.95 56.69 25.85
C THR A 693 1.90 55.59 26.05
N THR A 694 1.70 54.74 25.04
CA THR A 694 0.84 53.55 25.15
C THR A 694 1.38 52.58 26.21
N ARG A 695 0.48 51.81 26.84
CA ARG A 695 0.83 50.80 27.88
C ARG A 695 1.78 49.72 27.40
N GLU A 696 1.81 49.45 26.10
CA GLU A 696 2.62 48.38 25.48
C GLU A 696 4.00 48.88 25.03
N ASN A 697 4.26 50.19 25.06
CA ASN A 697 5.55 50.74 24.68
C ASN A 697 6.60 50.56 25.80
N VAL A 698 7.51 49.61 25.58
CA VAL A 698 8.62 49.28 26.50
C VAL A 698 9.90 50.10 26.25
N SER A 699 9.88 51.13 25.41
CA SER A 699 11.05 52.00 25.17
C SER A 699 11.26 53.01 26.31
N GLU A 700 12.52 53.27 26.65
CA GLU A 700 12.90 54.31 27.62
C GLU A 700 12.43 55.70 27.13
N PRO A 701 11.81 56.52 28.00
CA PRO A 701 11.16 57.76 27.59
C PRO A 701 12.14 58.84 27.11
N PRO A 702 11.72 59.74 26.21
CA PRO A 702 12.49 60.92 25.85
C PRO A 702 12.67 61.85 27.07
N THR A 703 13.86 62.39 27.20
CA THR A 703 14.14 63.48 28.15
C THR A 703 13.37 64.73 27.73
N HIS A 704 12.69 65.41 28.66
CA HIS A 704 11.87 66.58 28.36
C HIS A 704 12.10 67.70 29.38
N LYS A 705 11.73 68.93 29.00
CA LYS A 705 11.60 70.05 29.94
C LYS A 705 10.25 69.98 30.64
N GLN A 706 10.15 70.39 31.91
CA GLN A 706 8.86 70.59 32.60
C GLN A 706 8.21 71.95 32.30
N GLN A 707 9.01 72.94 31.89
CA GLN A 707 8.56 74.28 31.47
C GLN A 707 9.46 74.83 30.35
N ALA A 708 8.89 75.61 29.44
CA ALA A 708 9.61 76.29 28.35
C ALA A 708 8.99 77.66 28.03
N ALA A 709 9.76 78.58 27.43
CA ALA A 709 9.30 79.92 27.08
C ALA A 709 9.70 80.26 25.63
N LEU A 710 8.77 80.06 24.69
CA LEU A 710 8.99 80.33 23.28
C LEU A 710 9.05 81.85 23.06
N THR A 711 10.22 82.32 22.64
CA THR A 711 10.49 83.73 22.32
C THR A 711 10.89 83.86 20.85
N VAL A 712 10.52 84.97 20.22
CA VAL A 712 10.64 85.15 18.76
C VAL A 712 12.08 84.88 18.28
N GLY A 713 12.21 83.94 17.34
CA GLY A 713 13.48 83.54 16.73
C GLY A 713 14.37 82.59 17.55
N ASN A 714 13.98 82.23 18.78
CA ASN A 714 14.74 81.30 19.63
C ASN A 714 14.11 79.90 19.58
N ALA A 715 14.93 78.90 19.24
CA ALA A 715 14.52 77.50 19.18
C ALA A 715 14.70 76.81 20.54
N GLU A 716 13.60 76.34 21.12
CA GLU A 716 13.57 75.60 22.38
C GLU A 716 13.49 74.10 22.11
N ILE A 717 14.41 73.31 22.69
CA ILE A 717 14.27 71.85 22.75
C ILE A 717 13.19 71.52 23.78
N ILE A 718 12.14 70.82 23.35
CA ILE A 718 11.01 70.42 24.20
C ILE A 718 11.25 68.99 24.73
N ALA A 719 11.54 68.06 23.81
CA ALA A 719 11.89 66.67 24.09
C ALA A 719 13.09 66.18 23.26
N GLN A 720 13.84 65.23 23.81
CA GLN A 720 14.98 64.58 23.15
C GLN A 720 15.14 63.13 23.62
N ALA A 721 15.13 62.20 22.66
CA ALA A 721 15.47 60.80 22.82
C ALA A 721 16.91 60.54 22.35
N GLY A 722 17.70 59.81 23.14
CA GLY A 722 18.95 59.21 22.69
C GLY A 722 18.74 57.91 21.90
N ALA A 723 19.82 57.31 21.43
CA ALA A 723 19.76 55.98 20.81
C ALA A 723 19.19 54.94 21.79
N ASN A 724 18.35 54.02 21.31
CA ASN A 724 17.54 53.07 22.08
C ASN A 724 16.44 53.70 22.98
N GLN A 725 16.26 55.03 22.99
CA GLN A 725 15.16 55.72 23.68
C GLN A 725 14.12 56.23 22.69
N GLY A 726 12.90 56.50 23.17
CA GLY A 726 11.87 57.21 22.40
C GLY A 726 11.32 56.47 21.19
N ARG A 727 11.46 55.13 21.11
CA ARG A 727 10.81 54.31 20.07
C ARG A 727 9.31 54.16 20.37
N GLY A 728 8.48 53.93 19.35
CA GLY A 728 7.02 53.95 19.47
C GLY A 728 6.46 55.37 19.56
N THR A 729 5.18 55.47 19.90
CA THR A 729 4.42 56.74 19.94
C THR A 729 4.54 57.43 21.30
N TRP A 730 4.94 58.70 21.30
CA TRP A 730 5.14 59.54 22.49
C TRP A 730 4.31 60.81 22.39
N VAL A 731 3.51 61.07 23.43
CA VAL A 731 2.69 62.27 23.55
C VAL A 731 3.28 63.21 24.59
N GLN A 732 3.74 64.36 24.13
CA GLN A 732 4.15 65.50 24.94
C GLN A 732 2.94 66.38 25.22
N ARG A 733 2.38 66.31 26.43
CA ARG A 733 1.21 67.09 26.85
C ARG A 733 1.60 68.33 27.66
N PHE A 734 0.77 69.37 27.55
CA PHE A 734 0.86 70.60 28.32
C PHE A 734 -0.25 70.61 29.37
N GLY A 735 0.07 70.10 30.56
CA GLY A 735 -0.88 69.89 31.66
C GLY A 735 -1.63 68.56 31.61
N ASP A 736 -2.58 68.45 32.53
CA ASP A 736 -3.43 67.29 32.78
C ASP A 736 -4.92 67.70 32.82
N ARG A 737 -5.79 66.80 33.30
CA ARG A 737 -7.24 67.03 33.41
C ARG A 737 -7.62 68.20 34.37
N GLU A 738 -6.76 68.57 35.31
CA GLU A 738 -7.00 69.67 36.26
C GLU A 738 -6.31 70.98 35.83
N THR A 739 -5.30 70.92 34.95
CA THR A 739 -4.42 72.05 34.61
C THR A 739 -4.38 72.42 33.12
N MET A 740 -5.06 71.68 32.24
CA MET A 740 -5.08 71.90 30.78
C MET A 740 -5.49 73.32 30.34
N ASP A 741 -6.33 74.01 31.11
CA ASP A 741 -6.80 75.38 30.84
C ASP A 741 -5.82 76.47 31.33
N GLN A 742 -4.71 76.08 31.94
CA GLN A 742 -3.71 76.94 32.58
C GLN A 742 -2.27 76.46 32.28
N SER A 743 -2.05 75.65 31.25
CA SER A 743 -0.72 75.05 30.96
C SER A 743 -0.05 75.55 29.68
N VAL A 744 -0.78 76.21 28.79
CA VAL A 744 -0.21 76.98 27.66
C VAL A 744 -0.69 78.42 27.79
N LYS A 745 0.23 79.39 27.75
CA LYS A 745 -0.11 80.80 28.02
C LYS A 745 0.59 81.77 27.10
N LEU A 746 -0.08 82.86 26.71
CA LEU A 746 0.49 84.00 26.01
C LEU A 746 0.75 85.13 27.01
N GLU A 747 2.02 85.40 27.32
CA GLU A 747 2.42 86.58 28.08
C GLU A 747 2.59 87.77 27.13
N VAL A 748 1.80 88.83 27.31
CA VAL A 748 1.88 90.08 26.56
C VAL A 748 2.43 91.18 27.49
N PRO A 749 3.65 91.70 27.25
CA PRO A 749 4.22 92.75 28.08
C PRO A 749 3.52 94.09 27.85
N ILE A 750 3.53 94.96 28.86
CA ILE A 750 3.00 96.33 28.76
C ILE A 750 3.59 97.14 27.58
N SER A 751 4.80 96.80 27.13
CA SER A 751 5.48 97.40 25.97
C SER A 751 4.91 97.01 24.61
N ALA A 752 4.06 95.97 24.53
CA ALA A 752 3.50 95.49 23.27
C ALA A 752 2.39 96.39 22.70
N THR A 753 1.83 97.29 23.51
CA THR A 753 0.76 98.24 23.10
C THR A 753 -0.40 97.60 22.29
N PRO A 754 -1.04 96.54 22.80
CA PRO A 754 -2.07 95.78 22.07
C PRO A 754 -3.28 96.65 21.67
N GLN A 755 -3.87 96.31 20.52
CA GLN A 755 -5.09 96.91 19.98
C GLN A 755 -6.26 95.92 20.00
N ALA A 756 -7.48 96.42 19.79
CA ALA A 756 -8.71 95.61 19.83
C ALA A 756 -8.95 94.89 18.49
N THR A 757 -8.05 93.97 18.12
CA THR A 757 -8.04 93.23 16.86
C THR A 757 -7.61 91.77 17.06
N ARG A 758 -7.70 90.94 16.02
CA ARG A 758 -7.18 89.56 16.02
C ARG A 758 -5.65 89.60 15.90
N TYR A 759 -4.98 88.65 16.56
CA TYR A 759 -3.54 88.42 16.42
C TYR A 759 -3.26 86.94 16.19
N SER A 760 -2.20 86.63 15.45
CA SER A 760 -1.72 85.27 15.18
C SER A 760 -0.19 85.24 15.06
N ALA A 761 0.41 84.09 15.35
CA ALA A 761 1.84 83.81 15.13
C ALA A 761 2.03 82.34 14.75
N THR A 762 3.10 82.05 14.00
CA THR A 762 3.48 80.67 13.65
C THR A 762 4.51 80.11 14.61
N ILE A 763 4.23 78.96 15.21
CA ILE A 763 5.24 78.12 15.86
C ILE A 763 5.73 77.13 14.82
N LEU A 764 7.03 77.14 14.53
CA LEU A 764 7.67 76.05 13.82
C LEU A 764 7.94 74.92 14.82
N TRP A 765 7.46 73.73 14.52
CA TRP A 765 7.90 72.50 15.16
C TRP A 765 8.91 71.80 14.25
N GLU A 766 10.03 71.36 14.81
CA GLU A 766 11.08 70.64 14.08
C GLU A 766 11.34 69.32 14.79
N LEU A 767 10.97 68.21 14.13
CA LEU A 767 11.43 66.88 14.50
C LEU A 767 12.72 66.59 13.74
N SER A 768 13.75 66.16 14.45
CA SER A 768 15.09 65.97 13.87
C SER A 768 15.78 64.73 14.42
N PHE A 769 16.33 63.91 13.53
CA PHE A 769 16.97 62.63 13.81
C PHE A 769 18.18 62.43 12.89
N VAL A 770 19.06 61.50 13.23
CA VAL A 770 20.02 60.95 12.26
C VAL A 770 19.27 59.85 11.50
N PRO A 771 19.23 59.86 10.15
CA PRO A 771 18.67 58.76 9.36
C PRO A 771 19.23 57.41 9.83
#